data_AF-A0A1E7EL35-F1
#
_entry.id   AF-A0A1E7EL35-F1
#
_cell.length_a   1.000
_cell.length_b   1.000
_cell.length_c   1.000
_cell.angle_alpha   90.00
_cell.angle_beta   90.00
_cell.angle_gamma   90.00
#
_symmetry.space_group_name_H-M   'P 1'
#
loop_
_entity.id
_entity.type
_entity.pdbx_description
1 polymer ?
#
loop_
_entity_poly.entity_id
_entity_poly.type
_entity_poly.pdbx_seq_one_letter_code
_entity_poly.pdbx_strand_id
1 'polypeptide(L)'
;MFRRPHVKPPPPMSRDIFSMGACVRVDASTTSKGGIGFVSAVHPDERKVDIDYIEKNSIGITNSSPLIDEIRLHPHVYAPSDDTGTTRSGRHRGAAVVSGRRRRGAATAVVTPPPPPRAVVGSRKRKRPKNIFDTLAASTSWVSSEGPHPVLQTLKEGKENKEQGWMRRDVKKALQLSSTPVGQLKSPERRLLSRIHTTTTTLTPSKTQGFNSLSNHAYAWGTSTRTIQRIDARTLADPTLSAARKVSTVVGTSIFTCEARRKKVFTDMDYYKRWRRLHHPEPLSEATLREEFLQLSVQEKVPYGHGAEALRIRVATASDDIQDVLLKTNGAVTWRELSSQLAGDGVLIAAPNTIRSYVMALPDSQYETTRMQPLLNAQHRMRRFKWARMFHILWHGGKMVADKVQFVTLQSDEKWFFCLVRRRHVKMVPHFGCFPVNHKVHHKKHIDKFMVFAMSAFVPTDNNWMRGGEAFKVIIQRIGRMVEAKANSYGRVYGENGKYTMPRTEANLRRKKGNMYFKNMEIRGSDEGDAKNPTFALKRFWEEEVLPALDTKAQELTHLYPGKKIVFLNHWDNAPPHVEGEFIGWLKDQFSTRGWHNTPQPAQSPLLNVFDTAIFAAMSKHVMAKQGLLNKSMYLKKEKLWEILQAVWKEYDRAKIANLHVHHHQMVNAVIAWKGGDGFATASRALHCGVRKVVVPVYRDEESTEACGVEVIESMNEVGGLDSLRYPTPDVMAEYKRDGQLLPVHEYNPQKLLPNDIYELLVQEGSVNHPDYEYFTGGIDDEFDQIWEADEEQRRQVAQFEAWYWELD
;
A
#
# COMPACT_ATOMS: atom_id res chain seq x y z
N MET A 1 55.56 47.44 3.00
CA MET A 1 54.28 47.29 2.29
C MET A 1 54.00 45.80 2.08
N PHE A 2 53.09 45.21 2.87
CA PHE A 2 52.60 43.85 2.61
C PHE A 2 51.14 43.95 2.15
N ARG A 3 50.87 43.54 0.91
CA ARG A 3 49.52 43.49 0.33
C ARG A 3 48.69 42.41 1.04
N ARG A 4 47.49 42.77 1.50
CA ARG A 4 46.49 41.80 2.01
C ARG A 4 45.99 40.93 0.85
N PRO A 5 45.70 39.63 1.07
CA PRO A 5 45.13 38.76 0.05
C PRO A 5 43.68 39.15 -0.24
N HIS A 6 43.29 39.06 -1.52
CA HIS A 6 41.90 39.18 -1.95
C HIS A 6 41.03 38.10 -1.31
N VAL A 7 40.09 38.52 -0.45
CA VAL A 7 39.03 37.67 0.08
C VAL A 7 37.95 37.54 -1.00
N LYS A 8 37.58 36.30 -1.35
CA LYS A 8 36.45 36.02 -2.26
C LYS A 8 35.15 36.59 -1.66
N PRO A 9 34.25 37.17 -2.48
CA PRO A 9 32.95 37.61 -1.99
C PRO A 9 32.16 36.41 -1.44
N PRO A 10 31.37 36.59 -0.36
CA PRO A 10 30.57 35.53 0.23
C PRO A 10 29.48 35.04 -0.74
N PRO A 11 29.04 33.76 -0.61
CA PRO A 11 28.07 33.15 -1.52
C PRO A 11 26.70 33.86 -1.51
N PRO A 12 25.94 33.84 -2.62
CA PRO A 12 24.63 34.50 -2.71
C PRO A 12 23.60 33.89 -1.75
N MET A 13 22.70 34.73 -1.21
CA MET A 13 21.61 34.31 -0.31
C MET A 13 20.65 33.30 -0.98
N SER A 14 20.07 32.41 -0.18
CA SER A 14 19.13 31.37 -0.65
C SER A 14 17.83 31.99 -1.19
N ARG A 15 17.58 31.92 -2.51
CA ARG A 15 16.43 32.57 -3.16
C ARG A 15 15.05 32.12 -2.65
N ASP A 16 14.94 30.94 -2.04
CA ASP A 16 13.66 30.35 -1.64
C ASP A 16 13.15 30.81 -0.26
N ILE A 17 14.04 31.29 0.62
CA ILE A 17 13.69 31.74 1.99
C ILE A 17 13.42 33.26 2.04
N PHE A 18 13.95 34.01 1.06
CA PHE A 18 13.96 35.48 1.03
C PHE A 18 13.08 36.09 -0.07
N SER A 19 12.06 35.37 -0.56
CA SER A 19 11.06 36.00 -1.43
C SER A 19 10.05 36.76 -0.59
N MET A 20 9.70 38.00 -0.97
CA MET A 20 8.56 38.71 -0.37
C MET A 20 7.32 37.81 -0.29
N GLY A 21 6.68 37.77 0.88
CA GLY A 21 5.54 36.90 1.17
C GLY A 21 5.89 35.45 1.54
N ALA A 22 7.16 35.08 1.61
CA ALA A 22 7.57 33.78 2.16
C ALA A 22 7.17 33.67 3.64
N CYS A 23 6.57 32.55 4.01
CA CYS A 23 6.30 32.22 5.41
C CYS A 23 7.57 31.66 6.04
N VAL A 24 8.04 32.33 7.07
CA VAL A 24 9.31 32.03 7.72
C VAL A 24 9.11 31.88 9.22
N ARG A 25 9.84 30.94 9.81
CA ARG A 25 10.00 30.83 11.25
C ARG A 25 11.26 31.58 11.65
N VAL A 26 11.11 32.46 12.62
CA VAL A 26 12.20 33.24 13.22
C VAL A 26 12.57 32.60 14.55
N ASP A 27 13.84 32.28 14.74
CA ASP A 27 14.34 31.77 16.01
C ASP A 27 14.31 32.85 17.10
N ALA A 28 14.12 32.43 18.36
CA ALA A 28 14.19 33.32 19.51
C ALA A 28 15.60 33.92 19.68
N SER A 29 15.68 35.15 20.19
CA SER A 29 16.90 35.83 20.62
C SER A 29 16.72 36.41 22.02
N THR A 30 17.78 37.07 22.52
CA THR A 30 17.75 37.79 23.79
C THR A 30 16.74 38.95 23.82
N THR A 31 16.28 39.43 22.65
CA THR A 31 15.38 40.58 22.49
C THR A 31 14.05 40.23 21.81
N SER A 32 13.85 39.00 21.35
CA SER A 32 12.60 38.55 20.71
C SER A 32 12.36 37.06 20.99
N LYS A 33 11.11 36.66 21.24
CA LYS A 33 10.78 35.23 21.43
C LYS A 33 10.76 34.42 20.12
N GLY A 34 11.07 35.03 18.98
CA GLY A 34 10.89 34.41 17.67
C GLY A 34 9.39 34.23 17.36
N GLY A 35 9.09 33.54 16.26
CA GLY A 35 7.70 33.34 15.84
C GLY A 35 7.57 33.01 14.36
N ILE A 36 6.33 32.92 13.89
CA ILE A 36 6.03 32.73 12.47
C ILE A 36 5.54 34.08 11.92
N GLY A 37 6.10 34.47 10.80
CA GLY A 37 5.72 35.69 10.09
C GLY A 37 5.94 35.57 8.60
N PHE A 38 5.57 36.63 7.88
CA PHE A 38 5.78 36.74 6.45
C PHE A 38 6.84 37.79 6.17
N VAL A 39 7.72 37.52 5.21
CA VAL A 39 8.74 38.47 4.76
C VAL A 39 8.04 39.66 4.07
N SER A 40 8.08 40.85 4.69
CA SER A 40 7.45 42.07 4.20
C SER A 40 8.40 42.95 3.38
N ALA A 41 9.70 42.90 3.66
CA ALA A 41 10.74 43.50 2.82
C ALA A 41 12.06 42.69 2.88
N VAL A 42 12.91 42.85 1.87
CA VAL A 42 14.21 42.18 1.75
C VAL A 42 15.29 43.23 1.51
N HIS A 43 16.35 43.20 2.31
CA HIS A 43 17.47 44.14 2.27
C HIS A 43 18.76 43.40 1.88
N PRO A 44 19.04 43.22 0.56
CA PRO A 44 20.07 42.29 0.09
C PRO A 44 21.49 42.70 0.48
N ASP A 45 21.75 44.00 0.53
CA ASP A 45 23.06 44.57 0.85
C ASP A 45 23.43 44.37 2.34
N GLU A 46 22.42 44.23 3.21
CA GLU A 46 22.59 44.00 4.65
C GLU A 46 22.36 42.54 5.08
N ARG A 47 21.91 41.66 4.16
CA ARG A 47 21.47 40.28 4.43
C ARG A 47 20.38 40.15 5.50
N LYS A 48 19.39 41.05 5.44
CA LYS A 48 18.30 41.13 6.41
C LYS A 48 16.94 41.19 5.72
N VAL A 49 15.89 40.88 6.47
CA VAL A 49 14.49 41.01 6.05
C VAL A 49 13.64 41.66 7.12
N ASP A 50 12.58 42.31 6.68
CA ASP A 50 11.49 42.73 7.55
C ASP A 50 10.42 41.65 7.62
N ILE A 51 9.86 41.42 8.81
CA ILE A 51 8.91 40.32 9.07
C ILE A 51 7.65 40.82 9.76
N ASP A 52 6.52 40.61 9.09
CA ASP A 52 5.19 40.82 9.64
C ASP A 52 4.73 39.53 10.35
N TYR A 53 4.73 39.56 11.68
CA TYR A 53 4.34 38.41 12.50
C TYR A 53 2.81 38.19 12.48
N ILE A 54 2.38 36.92 12.50
CA ILE A 54 0.95 36.57 12.50
C ILE A 54 0.37 36.79 13.91
N GLU A 55 -0.47 37.82 14.09
CA GLU A 55 -0.97 38.32 15.39
C GLU A 55 -1.72 37.30 16.28
N LYS A 56 -2.25 36.19 15.71
CA LYS A 56 -3.06 35.22 16.48
C LYS A 56 -2.27 34.35 17.48
N ASN A 57 -0.93 34.41 17.51
CA ASN A 57 -0.10 33.70 18.51
C ASN A 57 0.62 34.62 19.50
N SER A 58 0.40 35.93 19.45
CA SER A 58 1.10 36.92 20.27
C SER A 58 0.17 37.60 21.26
N ILE A 59 -0.15 36.93 22.37
CA ILE A 59 -0.69 37.60 23.54
C ILE A 59 0.46 38.38 24.20
N GLY A 60 0.51 39.70 23.98
CA GLY A 60 1.23 40.66 24.83
C GLY A 60 2.72 40.88 24.57
N ILE A 61 3.20 40.88 23.31
CA ILE A 61 4.61 41.17 23.00
C ILE A 61 4.72 42.18 21.85
N THR A 62 5.33 43.33 22.11
CA THR A 62 5.82 44.28 21.10
C THR A 62 7.15 43.78 20.56
N ASN A 63 7.15 43.16 19.38
CA ASN A 63 8.38 42.86 18.64
C ASN A 63 8.88 44.15 17.96
N SER A 64 9.80 44.87 18.61
CA SER A 64 10.25 46.21 18.19
C SER A 64 11.50 46.24 17.29
N SER A 65 11.81 45.16 16.57
CA SER A 65 12.83 45.22 15.51
C SER A 65 12.31 44.61 14.21
N PRO A 66 12.17 45.42 13.15
CA PRO A 66 11.75 44.92 11.85
C PRO A 66 12.87 44.11 11.18
N LEU A 67 14.15 44.45 11.35
CA LEU A 67 15.26 43.80 10.66
C LEU A 67 15.75 42.49 11.32
N ILE A 68 15.63 41.36 10.60
CA ILE A 68 16.05 40.02 11.03
C ILE A 68 17.14 39.47 10.09
N ASP A 69 18.26 38.99 10.66
CA ASP A 69 19.37 38.39 9.92
C ASP A 69 19.04 37.00 9.34
N GLU A 70 19.62 36.70 8.17
CA GLU A 70 19.41 35.45 7.42
C GLU A 70 19.58 34.17 8.26
N ILE A 71 20.52 34.19 9.21
CA ILE A 71 20.90 33.02 10.02
C ILE A 71 19.77 32.58 10.96
N ARG A 72 18.80 33.46 11.24
CA ARG A 72 17.68 33.21 12.17
C ARG A 72 16.41 32.72 11.48
N LEU A 73 16.45 32.49 10.16
CA LEU A 73 15.28 32.21 9.34
C LEU A 73 15.25 30.79 8.84
N HIS A 74 14.12 30.14 9.11
CA HIS A 74 13.85 28.80 8.62
C HIS A 74 12.57 28.81 7.76
N PRO A 75 12.56 28.14 6.60
CA PRO A 75 11.37 28.04 5.78
C PRO A 75 10.26 27.32 6.54
N HIS A 76 9.07 27.93 6.63
CA HIS A 76 7.91 27.32 7.25
C HIS A 76 6.80 27.08 6.22
N VAL A 77 6.25 25.87 6.19
CA VAL A 77 5.07 25.56 5.37
C VAL A 77 3.83 25.88 6.19
N TYR A 78 3.06 26.90 5.79
CA TYR A 78 1.76 27.20 6.40
C TYR A 78 0.70 26.27 5.79
N ALA A 79 0.05 25.45 6.61
CA ALA A 79 -1.17 24.73 6.23
C ALA A 79 -2.35 25.56 6.74
N PRO A 80 -3.20 26.14 5.87
CA PRO A 80 -4.37 26.88 6.33
C PRO A 80 -5.34 25.90 6.99
N SER A 81 -5.60 26.06 8.29
CA SER A 81 -6.79 25.51 8.92
C SER A 81 -7.97 26.43 8.59
N ASP A 82 -9.08 25.85 8.17
CA ASP A 82 -10.32 26.53 7.83
C ASP A 82 -10.81 27.44 8.97
N ASP A 83 -10.66 28.75 8.78
CA ASP A 83 -11.36 29.79 9.56
C ASP A 83 -12.81 29.85 9.05
N THR A 84 -13.74 29.24 9.79
CA THR A 84 -15.15 29.68 9.84
C THR A 84 -15.59 29.75 11.30
N GLY A 85 -15.76 30.97 11.82
CA GLY A 85 -16.43 31.23 13.10
C GLY A 85 -17.92 30.83 13.01
N THR A 86 -18.67 30.58 14.07
CA THR A 86 -18.72 31.19 15.41
C THR A 86 -19.50 30.26 16.37
N THR A 87 -19.09 30.14 17.64
CA THR A 87 -19.94 30.38 18.84
C THR A 87 -19.16 30.16 20.15
N ARG A 88 -19.50 31.01 21.12
CA ARG A 88 -18.92 31.22 22.46
C ARG A 88 -19.22 30.10 23.46
N SER A 89 -18.23 29.83 24.32
CA SER A 89 -18.24 29.84 25.80
C SER A 89 -17.08 28.92 26.27
N GLY A 90 -16.18 29.24 27.19
CA GLY A 90 -16.17 30.21 28.28
C GLY A 90 -15.98 29.44 29.58
N ARG A 91 -14.74 29.18 30.02
CA ARG A 91 -14.38 29.07 31.45
C ARG A 91 -12.87 29.05 31.70
N HIS A 92 -12.43 30.12 32.36
CA HIS A 92 -11.16 30.26 33.05
C HIS A 92 -10.97 29.22 34.16
N ARG A 93 -9.73 28.81 34.39
CA ARG A 93 -9.08 28.87 35.72
C ARG A 93 -7.57 28.97 35.53
N GLY A 94 -7.03 30.15 35.83
CA GLY A 94 -5.62 30.29 36.19
C GLY A 94 -5.42 29.99 37.67
N ALA A 95 -4.20 29.60 38.03
CA ALA A 95 -3.65 29.85 39.35
C ALA A 95 -2.12 29.96 39.22
N ALA A 96 -1.62 31.10 39.66
CA ALA A 96 -0.23 31.52 39.66
C ALA A 96 0.51 31.01 40.90
N VAL A 97 1.82 30.84 40.74
CA VAL A 97 2.93 31.27 41.64
C VAL A 97 2.70 31.17 43.15
N VAL A 98 3.52 30.36 43.85
CA VAL A 98 4.21 30.77 45.10
C VAL A 98 5.60 30.09 45.20
N SER A 99 6.54 30.87 45.71
CA SER A 99 7.98 30.72 45.93
C SER A 99 8.39 29.89 47.15
N GLY A 100 9.68 29.51 47.26
CA GLY A 100 10.22 29.03 48.55
C GLY A 100 11.60 28.33 48.61
N ARG A 101 12.68 29.10 48.45
CA ARG A 101 14.05 28.96 49.05
C ARG A 101 14.28 27.87 50.13
N ARG A 102 15.41 27.12 50.10
CA ARG A 102 16.78 27.41 50.66
C ARG A 102 17.61 26.16 51.06
N ARG A 103 18.92 26.25 50.76
CA ARG A 103 20.15 25.87 51.53
C ARG A 103 20.86 24.50 51.36
N ARG A 104 22.05 24.62 50.73
CA ARG A 104 23.44 24.36 51.21
C ARG A 104 23.87 22.95 51.71
N GLY A 105 25.01 22.50 51.19
CA GLY A 105 26.02 21.77 51.96
C GLY A 105 26.94 20.87 51.11
N ALA A 106 28.19 21.28 50.89
CA ALA A 106 29.23 20.58 50.15
C ALA A 106 30.14 19.74 51.07
N ALA A 107 30.82 18.71 50.53
CA ALA A 107 32.21 18.35 50.89
C ALA A 107 32.79 17.28 49.93
N THR A 108 34.05 17.48 49.55
CA THR A 108 34.94 16.63 48.72
C THR A 108 36.25 16.38 49.47
N ALA A 109 36.94 15.26 49.14
CA ALA A 109 38.39 14.92 49.26
C ALA A 109 38.72 13.66 50.12
N VAL A 110 39.77 12.82 49.97
CA VAL A 110 40.61 12.21 48.89
C VAL A 110 41.80 11.44 49.58
N VAL A 111 42.20 10.23 49.08
CA VAL A 111 43.53 9.50 49.13
C VAL A 111 44.00 8.53 50.29
N THR A 112 43.94 7.19 50.01
CA THR A 112 44.91 6.00 50.04
C THR A 112 45.67 5.44 51.32
N PRO A 113 46.43 4.27 51.29
CA PRO A 113 46.14 2.91 51.87
C PRO A 113 47.26 2.33 52.84
N PRO A 114 47.22 1.07 53.44
CA PRO A 114 47.79 -0.22 52.91
C PRO A 114 47.18 -1.55 53.56
N PRO A 115 47.83 -2.77 53.63
CA PRO A 115 48.03 -3.85 52.63
C PRO A 115 47.45 -5.27 53.09
N PRO A 116 47.84 -6.48 52.60
CA PRO A 116 46.91 -7.59 52.27
C PRO A 116 46.86 -8.79 53.25
N PRO A 117 45.96 -9.78 53.04
CA PRO A 117 46.28 -11.17 53.40
C PRO A 117 46.08 -12.19 52.27
N ARG A 118 46.77 -13.30 52.49
CA ARG A 118 47.17 -14.39 51.58
C ARG A 118 46.06 -15.26 51.01
N ALA A 119 46.41 -15.89 49.89
CA ALA A 119 45.67 -16.90 49.16
C ALA A 119 45.26 -18.13 50.00
N VAL A 120 44.03 -18.58 49.82
CA VAL A 120 43.62 -19.98 50.01
C VAL A 120 43.12 -20.50 48.68
N VAL A 121 43.87 -21.46 48.13
CA VAL A 121 43.56 -22.22 46.92
C VAL A 121 42.38 -23.15 47.23
N GLY A 122 41.20 -22.81 46.72
CA GLY A 122 40.03 -23.69 46.71
C GLY A 122 39.62 -23.97 45.27
N SER A 123 39.85 -25.19 44.79
CA SER A 123 39.45 -25.66 43.46
C SER A 123 37.93 -25.54 43.26
N ARG A 124 37.47 -24.44 42.64
CA ARG A 124 36.07 -24.30 42.22
C ARG A 124 35.83 -25.15 40.98
N LYS A 125 35.07 -26.25 41.14
CA LYS A 125 34.32 -26.88 40.05
C LYS A 125 33.55 -25.79 39.31
N ARG A 126 34.01 -25.43 38.11
CA ARG A 126 33.35 -24.41 37.28
C ARG A 126 31.96 -24.91 36.88
N LYS A 127 30.93 -24.18 37.27
CA LYS A 127 29.55 -24.36 36.79
C LYS A 127 29.57 -24.26 35.25
N ARG A 128 29.24 -25.34 34.56
CA ARG A 128 29.02 -25.31 33.10
C ARG A 128 27.88 -24.35 32.76
N PRO A 129 27.98 -23.53 31.70
CA PRO A 129 26.91 -22.62 31.29
C PRO A 129 25.65 -23.40 30.88
N LYS A 130 24.45 -22.92 31.26
CA LYS A 130 23.18 -23.64 31.02
C LYS A 130 22.57 -23.37 29.63
N ASN A 131 22.96 -22.29 28.95
CA ASN A 131 22.48 -21.95 27.61
C ASN A 131 23.57 -21.31 26.72
N ILE A 132 23.24 -21.05 25.44
CA ILE A 132 24.19 -20.49 24.45
C ILE A 132 24.57 -19.03 24.73
N PHE A 133 23.71 -18.24 25.40
CA PHE A 133 24.03 -16.88 25.81
C PHE A 133 25.06 -16.86 26.94
N ASP A 134 24.91 -17.76 27.92
CA ASP A 134 25.90 -17.96 28.99
C ASP A 134 27.22 -18.47 28.43
N THR A 135 27.17 -19.34 27.40
CA THR A 135 28.37 -19.85 26.71
C THR A 135 29.11 -18.71 26.00
N LEU A 136 28.39 -17.79 25.35
CA LEU A 136 28.98 -16.61 24.71
C LEU A 136 29.56 -15.63 25.74
N ALA A 137 28.88 -15.42 26.88
CA ALA A 137 29.42 -14.61 27.97
C ALA A 137 30.67 -15.24 28.62
N ALA A 138 30.71 -16.57 28.74
CA ALA A 138 31.91 -17.27 29.19
C ALA A 138 33.05 -17.19 28.16
N SER A 139 32.72 -17.15 26.86
CA SER A 139 33.75 -17.11 25.81
C SER A 139 34.56 -15.83 25.76
N THR A 140 34.03 -14.70 26.23
CA THR A 140 34.76 -13.43 26.27
C THR A 140 35.85 -13.40 27.33
N SER A 141 35.77 -14.27 28.33
CA SER A 141 36.76 -14.42 29.42
C SER A 141 37.58 -15.72 29.30
N TRP A 142 37.42 -16.45 28.20
CA TRP A 142 38.10 -17.73 27.99
C TRP A 142 39.58 -17.53 27.64
N VAL A 143 40.44 -18.30 28.29
CA VAL A 143 41.89 -18.34 28.07
C VAL A 143 42.27 -19.70 27.49
N SER A 144 43.19 -19.74 26.53
CA SER A 144 43.48 -20.96 25.76
C SER A 144 44.09 -22.12 26.56
N SER A 145 44.53 -21.88 27.79
CA SER A 145 45.04 -22.90 28.71
C SER A 145 43.94 -23.78 29.33
N GLU A 146 42.66 -23.51 29.05
CA GLU A 146 41.50 -24.10 29.75
C GLU A 146 40.74 -25.17 28.93
N GLY A 147 41.34 -25.69 27.85
CA GLY A 147 40.71 -26.69 26.96
C GLY A 147 40.02 -26.07 25.74
N PRO A 148 39.14 -26.79 25.03
CA PRO A 148 38.53 -26.30 23.79
C PRO A 148 37.63 -25.08 24.01
N HIS A 149 37.53 -24.21 23.01
CA HIS A 149 36.74 -22.98 23.12
C HIS A 149 35.26 -23.29 23.44
N PRO A 150 34.63 -22.64 24.46
CA PRO A 150 33.29 -23.00 24.95
C PRO A 150 32.22 -23.04 23.86
N VAL A 151 32.24 -22.07 22.92
CA VAL A 151 31.29 -22.02 21.80
C VAL A 151 31.49 -23.19 20.82
N LEU A 152 32.72 -23.62 20.56
CA LEU A 152 33.00 -24.76 19.68
C LEU A 152 32.56 -26.07 20.32
N GLN A 153 32.78 -26.20 21.64
CA GLN A 153 32.34 -27.33 22.42
C GLN A 153 30.81 -27.42 22.45
N THR A 154 30.10 -26.33 22.74
CA THR A 154 28.62 -26.29 22.73
C THR A 154 28.03 -26.61 21.36
N LEU A 155 28.66 -26.16 20.26
CA LEU A 155 28.21 -26.50 18.91
C LEU A 155 28.46 -27.97 18.56
N LYS A 156 29.57 -28.56 19.03
CA LYS A 156 29.87 -29.98 18.83
C LYS A 156 28.92 -30.87 19.64
N GLU A 157 28.81 -30.62 20.94
CA GLU A 157 27.90 -31.34 21.83
C GLU A 157 26.44 -31.21 21.38
N GLY A 158 26.04 -30.03 20.89
CA GLY A 158 24.70 -29.81 20.34
C GLY A 158 24.45 -30.57 19.04
N LYS A 159 25.47 -30.87 18.23
CA LYS A 159 25.32 -31.72 17.05
C LYS A 159 25.25 -33.20 17.41
N GLU A 160 25.95 -33.61 18.47
CA GLU A 160 25.98 -35.00 18.96
C GLU A 160 24.71 -35.37 19.74
N ASN A 161 24.15 -34.41 20.50
CA ASN A 161 23.10 -34.70 21.49
C ASN A 161 21.75 -34.00 21.24
N LYS A 162 21.64 -33.14 20.22
CA LYS A 162 20.38 -32.43 19.91
C LYS A 162 20.05 -32.56 18.43
N GLU A 163 18.76 -32.49 18.11
CA GLU A 163 18.27 -32.50 16.73
C GLU A 163 18.69 -31.26 15.93
N GLN A 164 18.74 -31.39 14.60
CA GLN A 164 19.04 -30.28 13.69
C GLN A 164 18.11 -29.06 13.96
N GLY A 165 18.66 -27.85 13.92
CA GLY A 165 17.93 -26.61 14.19
C GLY A 165 17.60 -26.35 15.66
N TRP A 166 18.16 -27.11 16.60
CA TRP A 166 17.94 -26.95 18.04
C TRP A 166 18.17 -25.53 18.55
N MET A 167 19.21 -24.84 18.05
CA MET A 167 19.55 -23.50 18.53
C MET A 167 18.47 -22.48 18.15
N ARG A 168 17.85 -22.66 16.99
CA ARG A 168 16.72 -21.83 16.56
C ARG A 168 15.51 -22.03 17.47
N ARG A 169 15.26 -23.26 17.92
CA ARG A 169 14.18 -23.59 18.87
C ARG A 169 14.46 -23.01 20.25
N ASP A 170 15.68 -23.17 20.75
CA ASP A 170 16.10 -22.65 22.06
C ASP A 170 15.98 -21.12 22.12
N VAL A 171 16.38 -20.41 21.06
CA VAL A 171 16.23 -18.94 20.96
C VAL A 171 14.78 -18.50 20.93
N LYS A 172 13.93 -19.18 20.16
CA LYS A 172 12.50 -18.86 20.09
C LYS A 172 11.82 -19.08 21.44
N LYS A 173 12.15 -20.18 22.13
CA LYS A 173 11.63 -20.49 23.47
C LYS A 173 12.10 -19.46 24.50
N ALA A 174 13.38 -19.08 24.49
CA ALA A 174 13.93 -18.09 25.42
C ALA A 174 13.35 -16.68 25.21
N LEU A 175 13.00 -16.31 23.97
CA LEU A 175 12.51 -14.98 23.61
C LEU A 175 10.98 -14.92 23.40
N GLN A 176 10.26 -15.99 23.69
CA GLN A 176 8.79 -16.10 23.48
C GLN A 176 8.34 -15.70 22.06
N LEU A 177 9.11 -16.07 21.03
CA LEU A 177 8.85 -15.66 19.64
C LEU A 177 7.95 -16.65 18.89
N SER A 178 7.01 -16.14 18.09
CA SER A 178 6.14 -16.95 17.22
C SER A 178 6.91 -17.79 16.18
N SER A 179 6.43 -19.01 15.92
CA SER A 179 7.01 -19.95 14.96
C SER A 179 7.06 -19.35 13.55
N THR A 180 8.26 -19.24 12.99
CA THR A 180 8.53 -18.71 11.65
C THR A 180 8.98 -19.83 10.71
N PRO A 181 8.61 -19.81 9.41
CA PRO A 181 9.00 -20.84 8.44
C PRO A 181 10.51 -21.07 8.34
N VAL A 182 10.88 -22.26 7.87
CA VAL A 182 12.26 -22.63 7.54
C VAL A 182 12.76 -21.73 6.41
N GLY A 183 13.80 -20.93 6.66
CA GLY A 183 14.46 -20.10 5.65
C GLY A 183 14.59 -18.61 5.93
N GLN A 184 13.76 -18.01 6.80
CA GLN A 184 13.90 -16.59 7.17
C GLN A 184 14.23 -16.42 8.66
N LEU A 185 15.46 -15.97 8.95
CA LEU A 185 15.89 -15.60 10.29
C LEU A 185 15.36 -14.19 10.64
N LYS A 186 14.74 -14.03 11.81
CA LYS A 186 14.34 -12.73 12.40
C LYS A 186 15.54 -12.01 13.02
N SER A 187 15.42 -10.72 13.35
CA SER A 187 16.53 -9.90 13.87
C SER A 187 17.25 -10.49 15.10
N PRO A 188 16.59 -11.11 16.10
CA PRO A 188 17.29 -11.70 17.24
C PRO A 188 18.09 -12.95 16.86
N GLU A 189 17.52 -13.80 16.00
CA GLU A 189 18.18 -15.00 15.46
C GLU A 189 19.41 -14.62 14.64
N ARG A 190 19.30 -13.59 13.78
CA ARG A 190 20.42 -13.07 12.99
C ARG A 190 21.54 -12.53 13.86
N ARG A 191 21.22 -11.74 14.89
CA ARG A 191 22.23 -11.20 15.82
C ARG A 191 22.98 -12.30 16.55
N LEU A 192 22.29 -13.31 17.08
CA LEU A 192 22.95 -14.42 17.77
C LEU A 192 23.81 -15.25 16.81
N LEU A 193 23.27 -15.57 15.62
CA LEU A 193 24.02 -16.28 14.59
C LEU A 193 25.30 -15.52 14.22
N SER A 194 25.20 -14.21 14.00
CA SER A 194 26.37 -13.35 13.74
C SER A 194 27.40 -13.42 14.86
N ARG A 195 26.98 -13.28 16.13
CA ARG A 195 27.90 -13.35 17.28
C ARG A 195 28.63 -14.69 17.36
N ILE A 196 27.94 -15.80 17.14
CA ILE A 196 28.55 -17.14 17.11
C ILE A 196 29.52 -17.25 15.93
N HIS A 197 29.12 -16.79 14.75
CA HIS A 197 29.99 -16.82 13.57
C HIS A 197 31.28 -16.04 13.81
N THR A 198 31.18 -14.77 14.21
CA THR A 198 32.33 -13.92 14.55
C THR A 198 33.21 -14.56 15.61
N THR A 199 32.63 -15.10 16.68
CA THR A 199 33.39 -15.75 17.76
C THR A 199 34.15 -16.99 17.25
N THR A 200 33.58 -17.75 16.31
CA THR A 200 34.25 -18.94 15.75
C THR A 200 35.29 -18.62 14.69
N THR A 201 35.15 -17.52 13.94
CA THR A 201 36.06 -17.14 12.85
C THR A 201 37.24 -16.30 13.32
N THR A 202 37.17 -15.66 14.48
CA THR A 202 38.29 -14.94 15.10
C THR A 202 39.28 -15.86 15.81
N LEU A 203 38.98 -17.15 15.97
CA LEU A 203 39.88 -18.14 16.56
C LEU A 203 40.97 -18.55 15.58
N THR A 204 42.21 -18.67 16.07
CA THR A 204 43.34 -19.14 15.25
C THR A 204 43.12 -20.58 14.77
N PRO A 205 43.71 -21.00 13.64
CA PRO A 205 43.59 -22.37 13.13
C PRO A 205 43.98 -23.45 14.15
N SER A 206 44.99 -23.19 14.99
CA SER A 206 45.38 -24.08 16.09
C SER A 206 44.29 -24.26 17.16
N LYS A 207 43.42 -23.26 17.35
CA LYS A 207 42.33 -23.28 18.33
C LYS A 207 41.03 -23.88 17.79
N THR A 208 40.94 -24.11 16.49
CA THR A 208 39.78 -24.75 15.82
C THR A 208 40.07 -26.19 15.38
N GLN A 209 41.31 -26.67 15.59
CA GLN A 209 41.74 -28.02 15.24
C GLN A 209 40.84 -29.08 15.91
N GLY A 210 40.30 -30.00 15.10
CA GLY A 210 39.35 -31.03 15.56
C GLY A 210 37.88 -30.61 15.61
N PHE A 211 37.54 -29.36 15.26
CA PHE A 211 36.16 -28.86 15.20
C PHE A 211 35.75 -28.45 13.79
N ASN A 212 34.70 -29.08 13.24
CA ASN A 212 34.09 -28.64 11.99
C ASN A 212 33.09 -27.51 12.26
N SER A 213 33.60 -26.32 12.57
CA SER A 213 32.83 -25.16 13.03
C SER A 213 31.68 -24.79 12.09
N LEU A 214 31.92 -24.78 10.78
CA LEU A 214 30.89 -24.48 9.78
C LEU A 214 29.78 -25.53 9.73
N SER A 215 30.13 -26.82 9.75
CA SER A 215 29.14 -27.91 9.75
C SER A 215 28.31 -27.92 11.04
N ASN A 216 28.97 -27.77 12.19
CA ASN A 216 28.30 -27.78 13.49
C ASN A 216 27.40 -26.55 13.66
N HIS A 217 27.82 -25.39 13.16
CA HIS A 217 27.01 -24.18 13.18
C HIS A 217 25.81 -24.27 12.23
N ALA A 218 26.00 -24.81 11.02
CA ALA A 218 24.92 -25.05 10.06
C ALA A 218 23.86 -26.03 10.62
N TYR A 219 24.32 -27.09 11.29
CA TYR A 219 23.46 -28.07 11.96
C TYR A 219 22.64 -27.44 13.10
N ALA A 220 23.27 -26.60 13.94
CA ALA A 220 22.59 -25.92 15.04
C ALA A 220 21.42 -25.03 14.60
N TRP A 221 21.52 -24.41 13.41
CA TRP A 221 20.49 -23.54 12.84
C TRP A 221 19.52 -24.23 11.86
N GLY A 222 19.80 -25.48 11.47
CA GLY A 222 19.04 -26.18 10.44
C GLY A 222 19.13 -25.50 9.08
N THR A 223 20.34 -25.09 8.71
CA THR A 223 20.62 -24.43 7.42
C THR A 223 21.84 -25.03 6.73
N SER A 224 22.18 -24.56 5.53
CA SER A 224 23.34 -25.03 4.79
C SER A 224 24.64 -24.37 5.27
N THR A 225 25.77 -25.06 5.14
CA THR A 225 27.11 -24.48 5.40
C THR A 225 27.39 -23.25 4.53
N ARG A 226 26.89 -23.26 3.28
CA ARG A 226 26.95 -22.11 2.35
C ARG A 226 26.18 -20.90 2.89
N THR A 227 25.07 -21.12 3.59
CA THR A 227 24.31 -20.04 4.25
C THR A 227 25.13 -19.43 5.38
N ILE A 228 25.77 -20.27 6.22
CA ILE A 228 26.63 -19.79 7.30
C ILE A 228 27.85 -19.02 6.77
N GLN A 229 28.51 -19.52 5.73
CA GLN A 229 29.65 -18.86 5.08
C GLN A 229 29.30 -17.51 4.43
N ARG A 230 28.05 -17.34 3.98
CA ARG A 230 27.56 -16.09 3.37
C ARG A 230 27.15 -15.05 4.42
N ILE A 231 27.11 -15.41 5.69
CA ILE A 231 26.77 -14.46 6.76
C ILE A 231 28.03 -13.68 7.12
N ASP A 232 28.17 -12.52 6.49
CA ASP A 232 29.29 -11.62 6.69
C ASP A 232 29.20 -10.94 8.08
N ALA A 233 30.28 -11.02 8.86
CA ALA A 233 30.44 -10.36 10.16
C ALA A 233 30.21 -8.84 10.09
N ARG A 234 30.31 -8.22 8.90
CA ARG A 234 30.01 -6.80 8.64
C ARG A 234 28.52 -6.45 8.61
N THR A 235 27.62 -7.43 8.54
CA THR A 235 26.20 -7.14 8.29
C THR A 235 25.33 -6.97 9.54
N LEU A 236 25.85 -7.25 10.73
CA LEU A 236 25.00 -7.50 11.91
C LEU A 236 25.51 -6.96 13.26
N ALA A 237 26.60 -6.18 13.32
CA ALA A 237 27.21 -5.79 14.60
C ALA A 237 27.54 -4.32 14.83
N ASP A 238 27.14 -3.36 13.97
CA ASP A 238 27.41 -1.94 14.24
C ASP A 238 26.16 -1.05 14.01
N PRO A 239 25.56 -0.48 15.07
CA PRO A 239 24.46 0.46 14.96
C PRO A 239 24.88 1.84 14.41
N THR A 240 26.19 2.11 14.22
CA THR A 240 26.70 3.39 13.69
C THR A 240 26.93 3.40 12.18
N LEU A 241 26.73 2.28 11.47
CA LEU A 241 26.89 2.20 10.01
C LEU A 241 25.62 2.65 9.25
N SER A 242 25.21 3.90 9.42
CA SER A 242 24.54 4.64 8.35
C SER A 242 25.61 5.26 7.42
N ALA A 243 25.27 5.48 6.15
CA ALA A 243 26.14 5.99 5.06
C ALA A 243 27.18 5.04 4.41
N ALA A 244 27.78 4.07 5.11
CA ALA A 244 28.84 3.24 4.48
C ALA A 244 28.34 2.14 3.50
N ARG A 245 27.02 1.95 3.36
CA ARG A 245 26.41 0.94 2.47
C ARG A 245 26.35 1.35 0.98
N LYS A 246 27.24 2.24 0.53
CA LYS A 246 27.45 2.58 -0.89
C LYS A 246 28.69 1.96 -1.55
N VAL A 247 29.42 1.08 -0.85
CA VAL A 247 30.58 0.40 -1.47
C VAL A 247 30.53 -1.11 -1.20
N SER A 248 29.75 -1.83 -2.00
CA SER A 248 30.05 -3.25 -2.24
C SER A 248 31.32 -3.31 -3.10
N THR A 249 32.19 -4.29 -2.88
CA THR A 249 33.37 -4.55 -3.74
C THR A 249 33.01 -4.98 -5.17
N VAL A 250 31.72 -5.04 -5.51
CA VAL A 250 31.17 -5.23 -6.87
C VAL A 250 30.48 -3.96 -7.39
N VAL A 251 30.48 -2.86 -6.64
CA VAL A 251 30.09 -1.54 -7.16
C VAL A 251 31.14 -1.15 -8.20
N GLY A 252 30.72 -1.11 -9.47
CA GLY A 252 31.56 -0.68 -10.59
C GLY A 252 31.78 -1.71 -11.70
N THR A 253 31.37 -2.98 -11.56
CA THR A 253 31.58 -3.99 -12.62
C THR A 253 30.27 -4.54 -13.21
N SER A 254 29.49 -3.68 -13.86
CA SER A 254 28.35 -4.08 -14.71
C SER A 254 28.74 -4.06 -16.20
N ILE A 255 27.85 -4.51 -17.09
CA ILE A 255 28.05 -4.29 -18.53
C ILE A 255 28.04 -2.79 -18.89
N PHE A 256 27.40 -1.94 -18.09
CA PHE A 256 27.38 -0.49 -18.29
C PHE A 256 28.71 0.17 -17.86
N THR A 257 29.35 -0.35 -16.81
CA THR A 257 30.51 0.29 -16.17
C THR A 257 31.86 -0.40 -16.42
N CYS A 258 31.88 -1.64 -16.94
CA CYS A 258 33.12 -2.41 -17.11
C CYS A 258 33.27 -2.97 -18.54
N GLU A 259 34.34 -2.57 -19.22
CA GLU A 259 34.66 -2.99 -20.58
C GLU A 259 34.99 -4.49 -20.69
N ALA A 260 35.76 -5.03 -19.74
CA ALA A 260 36.07 -6.47 -19.71
C ALA A 260 34.80 -7.32 -19.61
N ARG A 261 33.79 -6.83 -18.87
CA ARG A 261 32.48 -7.48 -18.77
C ARG A 261 31.65 -7.33 -20.04
N ARG A 262 31.74 -6.18 -20.74
CA ARG A 262 31.15 -6.00 -22.08
C ARG A 262 31.73 -6.99 -23.08
N LYS A 263 33.06 -7.08 -23.17
CA LYS A 263 33.76 -8.02 -24.07
C LYS A 263 33.37 -9.48 -23.83
N LYS A 264 33.17 -9.87 -22.55
CA LYS A 264 32.71 -11.22 -22.19
C LYS A 264 31.26 -11.51 -22.55
N VAL A 265 30.37 -10.51 -22.49
CA VAL A 265 28.93 -10.69 -22.70
C VAL A 265 28.54 -10.54 -24.16
N PHE A 266 29.02 -9.48 -24.82
CA PHE A 266 28.69 -9.19 -26.21
C PHE A 266 29.72 -9.85 -27.12
N THR A 267 29.44 -11.09 -27.49
CA THR A 267 30.21 -11.87 -28.47
C THR A 267 29.42 -12.00 -29.75
N ASP A 268 30.07 -12.33 -30.86
CA ASP A 268 29.43 -12.56 -32.17
C ASP A 268 28.27 -13.56 -32.05
N MET A 269 28.48 -14.61 -31.26
CA MET A 269 27.46 -15.62 -30.94
C MET A 269 26.30 -15.06 -30.11
N ASP A 270 26.56 -14.19 -29.11
CA ASP A 270 25.50 -13.56 -28.33
C ASP A 270 24.65 -12.62 -29.20
N TYR A 271 25.30 -11.86 -30.09
CA TYR A 271 24.61 -11.01 -31.06
C TYR A 271 23.75 -11.84 -32.01
N TYR A 272 24.31 -12.92 -32.58
CA TYR A 272 23.57 -13.87 -33.44
C TYR A 272 22.32 -14.41 -32.74
N LYS A 273 22.43 -14.85 -31.48
CA LYS A 273 21.28 -15.36 -30.71
C LYS A 273 20.17 -14.32 -30.55
N ARG A 274 20.53 -13.06 -30.28
CA ARG A 274 19.56 -11.98 -30.12
C ARG A 274 18.91 -11.61 -31.44
N TRP A 275 19.69 -11.56 -32.51
CA TRP A 275 19.22 -11.28 -33.87
C TRP A 275 18.30 -12.40 -34.39
N ARG A 276 18.70 -13.66 -34.23
CA ARG A 276 17.91 -14.83 -34.66
C ARG A 276 16.55 -14.90 -33.98
N ARG A 277 16.51 -14.66 -32.66
CA ARG A 277 15.26 -14.62 -31.86
C ARG A 277 14.34 -13.44 -32.23
N LEU A 278 14.90 -12.35 -32.74
CA LEU A 278 14.14 -11.19 -33.20
C LEU A 278 13.45 -11.47 -34.54
N HIS A 279 14.17 -12.06 -35.48
CA HIS A 279 13.66 -12.30 -36.84
C HIS A 279 12.90 -13.62 -36.98
N HIS A 280 13.07 -14.57 -36.04
CA HIS A 280 12.41 -15.87 -36.04
C HIS A 280 11.99 -16.24 -34.60
N PRO A 281 10.73 -15.99 -34.21
CA PRO A 281 10.29 -16.10 -32.82
C PRO A 281 10.03 -17.53 -32.33
N GLU A 282 10.36 -18.55 -33.13
CA GLU A 282 10.24 -19.95 -32.72
C GLU A 282 11.20 -20.27 -31.55
N PRO A 283 10.76 -21.08 -30.57
CA PRO A 283 11.55 -21.38 -29.38
C PRO A 283 12.70 -22.34 -29.70
N LEU A 284 13.83 -21.80 -30.17
CA LEU A 284 15.05 -22.56 -30.39
C LEU A 284 15.88 -22.68 -29.10
N SER A 285 16.43 -23.88 -28.87
CA SER A 285 17.31 -24.15 -27.73
C SER A 285 18.65 -23.42 -27.86
N GLU A 286 19.31 -23.13 -26.74
CA GLU A 286 20.66 -22.54 -26.72
C GLU A 286 21.70 -23.40 -27.46
N ALA A 287 21.53 -24.72 -27.48
CA ALA A 287 22.40 -25.66 -28.17
C ALA A 287 22.23 -25.56 -29.69
N THR A 288 20.98 -25.56 -30.16
CA THR A 288 20.63 -25.43 -31.58
C THR A 288 21.16 -24.12 -32.17
N LEU A 289 20.95 -23.00 -31.47
CA LEU A 289 21.46 -21.68 -31.91
C LEU A 289 22.99 -21.63 -32.00
N ARG A 290 23.67 -22.40 -31.14
CA ARG A 290 25.13 -22.48 -31.16
C ARG A 290 25.63 -23.32 -32.33
N GLU A 291 24.97 -24.44 -32.62
CA GLU A 291 25.29 -25.30 -33.76
C GLU A 291 25.05 -24.57 -35.09
N GLU A 292 23.90 -23.91 -35.25
CA GLU A 292 23.62 -23.05 -36.41
C GLU A 292 24.72 -22.01 -36.61
N PHE A 293 25.11 -21.30 -35.55
CA PHE A 293 26.17 -20.29 -35.65
C PHE A 293 27.53 -20.88 -36.02
N LEU A 294 27.86 -22.08 -35.53
CA LEU A 294 29.14 -22.72 -35.85
C LEU A 294 29.22 -23.13 -37.33
N GLN A 295 28.09 -23.53 -37.93
CA GLN A 295 28.00 -23.93 -39.34
C GLN A 295 28.11 -22.76 -40.32
N LEU A 296 27.90 -21.52 -39.88
CA LEU A 296 28.10 -20.33 -40.72
C LEU A 296 29.55 -20.22 -41.19
N SER A 297 29.74 -19.83 -42.44
CA SER A 297 31.05 -19.50 -42.99
C SER A 297 31.67 -18.28 -42.28
N VAL A 298 32.97 -18.08 -42.48
CA VAL A 298 33.68 -16.92 -41.92
C VAL A 298 33.07 -15.61 -42.44
N GLN A 299 32.67 -15.56 -43.72
CA GLN A 299 32.05 -14.38 -44.34
C GLN A 299 30.67 -14.07 -43.75
N GLU A 300 29.87 -15.10 -43.45
CA GLU A 300 28.55 -14.94 -42.82
C GLU A 300 28.64 -14.54 -41.34
N LYS A 301 29.78 -14.79 -40.67
CA LYS A 301 30.01 -14.38 -39.28
C LYS A 301 30.37 -12.90 -39.12
N VAL A 302 30.93 -12.27 -40.16
CA VAL A 302 31.42 -10.88 -40.13
C VAL A 302 30.34 -9.87 -39.68
N PRO A 303 29.09 -9.90 -40.20
CA PRO A 303 28.04 -8.98 -39.78
C PRO A 303 27.70 -9.08 -38.28
N TYR A 304 27.76 -10.28 -37.71
CA TYR A 304 27.47 -10.50 -36.29
C TYR A 304 28.62 -10.01 -35.39
N GLY A 305 29.87 -10.06 -35.87
CA GLY A 305 31.01 -9.43 -35.22
C GLY A 305 30.90 -7.91 -35.20
N HIS A 306 30.53 -7.29 -36.33
CA HIS A 306 30.25 -5.84 -36.39
C HIS A 306 29.07 -5.45 -35.48
N GLY A 307 28.00 -6.25 -35.47
CA GLY A 307 26.85 -6.05 -34.59
C GLY A 307 27.20 -6.17 -33.10
N ALA A 308 28.03 -7.14 -32.72
CA ALA A 308 28.50 -7.30 -31.35
C ALA A 308 29.34 -6.09 -30.90
N GLU A 309 30.21 -5.57 -31.77
CA GLU A 309 30.99 -4.36 -31.48
C GLU A 309 30.12 -3.11 -31.36
N ALA A 310 29.15 -2.94 -32.26
CA ALA A 310 28.17 -1.86 -32.18
C ALA A 310 27.37 -1.91 -30.86
N LEU A 311 26.96 -3.10 -30.39
CA LEU A 311 26.32 -3.25 -29.08
C LEU A 311 27.28 -2.89 -27.93
N ARG A 312 28.56 -3.26 -27.98
CA ARG A 312 29.53 -2.91 -26.93
C ARG A 312 29.67 -1.40 -26.78
N ILE A 313 29.78 -0.69 -27.90
CA ILE A 313 29.87 0.78 -27.93
C ILE A 313 28.58 1.37 -27.35
N ARG A 314 27.42 0.91 -27.81
CA ARG A 314 26.11 1.41 -27.37
C ARG A 314 25.82 1.16 -25.89
N VAL A 315 26.21 -0.01 -25.36
CA VAL A 315 26.07 -0.32 -23.93
C VAL A 315 26.95 0.59 -23.07
N ALA A 316 28.11 1.00 -23.58
CA ALA A 316 29.01 1.91 -22.86
C ALA A 316 28.40 3.31 -22.71
N THR A 317 27.57 3.76 -23.65
CA THR A 317 26.86 5.05 -23.61
C THR A 317 25.43 4.94 -23.08
N ALA A 318 24.89 3.73 -22.90
CA ALA A 318 23.50 3.51 -22.50
C ALA A 318 23.12 4.10 -21.14
N SER A 319 24.07 4.52 -20.31
CA SER A 319 23.76 5.23 -19.06
C SER A 319 23.06 6.56 -19.31
N ASP A 320 23.49 7.28 -20.35
CA ASP A 320 22.91 8.58 -20.72
C ASP A 320 21.51 8.39 -21.32
N ASP A 321 21.32 7.35 -22.14
CA ASP A 321 20.01 6.97 -22.67
C ASP A 321 19.05 6.52 -21.56
N ILE A 322 19.54 5.76 -20.57
CA ILE A 322 18.76 5.36 -19.39
C ILE A 322 18.34 6.59 -18.60
N GLN A 323 19.27 7.54 -18.40
CA GLN A 323 19.01 8.80 -17.73
C GLN A 323 17.97 9.62 -18.48
N ASP A 324 18.08 9.78 -19.79
CA ASP A 324 17.13 10.55 -20.61
C ASP A 324 15.72 9.95 -20.52
N VAL A 325 15.57 8.64 -20.68
CA VAL A 325 14.27 7.98 -20.57
C VAL A 325 13.69 8.11 -19.15
N LEU A 326 14.52 7.98 -18.11
CA LEU A 326 14.07 8.14 -16.72
C LEU A 326 13.68 9.59 -16.39
N LEU A 327 14.42 10.58 -16.87
CA LEU A 327 14.10 12.00 -16.72
C LEU A 327 12.82 12.36 -17.48
N LYS A 328 12.73 11.98 -18.75
CA LYS A 328 11.53 12.20 -19.59
C LYS A 328 10.27 11.60 -18.98
N THR A 329 10.39 10.46 -18.30
CA THR A 329 9.25 9.78 -17.67
C THR A 329 9.10 10.09 -16.20
N ASN A 330 9.98 10.90 -15.60
CA ASN A 330 10.04 11.13 -14.15
C ASN A 330 9.99 9.81 -13.35
N GLY A 331 10.69 8.78 -13.83
CA GLY A 331 10.75 7.46 -13.22
C GLY A 331 9.50 6.58 -13.40
N ALA A 332 8.50 7.03 -14.17
CA ALA A 332 7.21 6.37 -14.37
C ALA A 332 7.19 5.32 -15.51
N VAL A 333 8.34 4.84 -15.96
CA VAL A 333 8.50 3.80 -17.00
C VAL A 333 8.57 2.39 -16.38
N THR A 334 8.15 1.32 -17.07
CA THR A 334 8.38 -0.05 -16.57
C THR A 334 9.81 -0.51 -16.91
N TRP A 335 10.36 -1.51 -16.21
CA TRP A 335 11.70 -2.03 -16.56
C TRP A 335 11.73 -2.68 -17.95
N ARG A 336 10.60 -3.28 -18.37
CA ARG A 336 10.45 -3.85 -19.72
C ARG A 336 10.47 -2.74 -20.76
N GLU A 337 9.67 -1.70 -20.54
CA GLU A 337 9.59 -0.56 -21.45
C GLU A 337 10.92 0.19 -21.55
N LEU A 338 11.60 0.41 -20.42
CA LEU A 338 12.95 1.00 -20.40
C LEU A 338 13.95 0.16 -21.20
N SER A 339 13.91 -1.17 -21.06
CA SER A 339 14.74 -2.09 -21.85
C SER A 339 14.45 -2.01 -23.35
N SER A 340 13.17 -1.92 -23.73
CA SER A 340 12.75 -1.80 -25.13
C SER A 340 13.13 -0.46 -25.75
N GLN A 341 13.05 0.65 -25.03
CA GLN A 341 13.43 1.97 -25.57
C GLN A 341 14.94 2.11 -25.78
N LEU A 342 15.72 1.31 -25.06
CA LEU A 342 17.17 1.23 -25.26
C LEU A 342 17.53 0.28 -26.42
N ALA A 343 16.57 -0.47 -26.97
CA ALA A 343 16.83 -1.36 -28.11
C ALA A 343 17.28 -0.54 -29.33
N GLY A 344 18.25 -1.09 -30.06
CA GLY A 344 18.74 -0.49 -31.30
C GLY A 344 17.95 -0.85 -32.51
N ASP A 345 18.63 -1.39 -33.51
CA ASP A 345 18.06 -1.99 -34.72
C ASP A 345 17.22 -3.24 -34.39
N GLY A 346 16.25 -3.10 -33.49
CA GLY A 346 15.42 -4.16 -32.90
C GLY A 346 16.10 -5.03 -31.84
N VAL A 347 17.43 -4.95 -31.65
CA VAL A 347 18.17 -5.80 -30.71
C VAL A 347 18.28 -5.16 -29.32
N LEU A 348 17.84 -5.88 -28.28
CA LEU A 348 17.92 -5.43 -26.88
C LEU A 348 19.37 -5.34 -26.41
N ILE A 349 19.75 -4.19 -25.82
CA ILE A 349 21.05 -3.96 -25.17
C ILE A 349 21.19 -4.83 -23.92
N ALA A 350 20.18 -4.81 -23.05
CA ALA A 350 20.20 -5.48 -21.76
C ALA A 350 18.78 -5.89 -21.33
N ALA A 351 18.66 -7.03 -20.66
CA ALA A 351 17.39 -7.49 -20.12
C ALA A 351 16.84 -6.53 -19.04
N PRO A 352 15.51 -6.48 -18.83
CA PRO A 352 14.87 -5.60 -17.83
C PRO A 352 15.47 -5.72 -16.42
N ASN A 353 15.83 -6.94 -16.01
CA ASN A 353 16.42 -7.20 -14.69
C ASN A 353 17.86 -6.68 -14.58
N THR A 354 18.61 -6.69 -15.68
CA THR A 354 19.98 -6.16 -15.73
C THR A 354 19.97 -4.65 -15.58
N ILE A 355 19.06 -3.96 -16.29
CA ILE A 355 18.86 -2.51 -16.17
C ILE A 355 18.37 -2.16 -14.77
N ARG A 356 17.38 -2.89 -14.25
CA ARG A 356 16.90 -2.71 -12.87
C ARG A 356 18.03 -2.79 -11.85
N SER A 357 18.88 -3.81 -11.96
CA SER A 357 19.97 -4.03 -11.00
C SER A 357 21.01 -2.92 -11.07
N TYR A 358 21.32 -2.43 -12.28
CA TYR A 358 22.19 -1.27 -12.47
C TYR A 358 21.59 0.00 -11.86
N VAL A 359 20.39 0.39 -12.30
CA VAL A 359 19.74 1.64 -11.89
C VAL A 359 19.47 1.66 -10.38
N MET A 360 18.99 0.56 -9.80
CA MET A 360 18.71 0.51 -8.36
C MET A 360 19.97 0.36 -7.49
N ALA A 361 21.14 0.11 -8.09
CA ALA A 361 22.42 0.13 -7.39
C ALA A 361 23.04 1.54 -7.34
N LEU A 362 22.51 2.50 -8.11
CA LEU A 362 22.98 3.88 -8.09
C LEU A 362 22.65 4.56 -6.75
N PRO A 363 23.48 5.50 -6.29
CA PRO A 363 23.29 6.21 -5.03
C PRO A 363 21.86 6.75 -4.85
N ASP A 364 21.29 6.48 -3.67
CA ASP A 364 20.00 7.03 -3.21
C ASP A 364 18.78 6.63 -4.06
N SER A 365 18.93 5.60 -4.91
CA SER A 365 17.85 5.10 -5.74
C SER A 365 16.84 4.30 -4.92
N GLN A 366 15.56 4.66 -5.00
CA GLN A 366 14.48 4.01 -4.27
C GLN A 366 13.17 3.98 -5.07
N TYR A 367 12.21 3.19 -4.59
CA TYR A 367 10.84 3.25 -5.10
C TYR A 367 9.99 4.10 -4.18
N GLU A 368 9.22 5.02 -4.75
CA GLU A 368 8.21 5.75 -4.01
C GLU A 368 6.80 5.19 -4.23
N THR A 369 5.99 5.23 -3.18
CA THR A 369 4.57 4.86 -3.20
C THR A 369 3.74 6.03 -2.68
N THR A 370 2.89 6.62 -3.52
CA THR A 370 1.82 7.51 -3.04
C THR A 370 0.73 6.65 -2.41
N ARG A 371 0.53 6.74 -1.08
CA ARG A 371 -0.60 6.11 -0.39
C ARG A 371 -1.63 7.18 -0.04
N MET A 372 -2.91 6.91 -0.32
CA MET A 372 -4.03 7.68 0.22
C MET A 372 -4.73 6.79 1.23
N GLN A 373 -4.99 7.29 2.43
CA GLN A 373 -5.70 6.59 3.49
C GLN A 373 -7.07 7.27 3.72
N PRO A 374 -8.14 6.51 4.01
CA PRO A 374 -9.37 7.10 4.51
C PRO A 374 -9.12 7.73 5.90
N LEU A 375 -9.68 8.93 6.14
CA LEU A 375 -9.59 9.59 7.44
C LEU A 375 -10.75 9.14 8.33
N LEU A 376 -10.58 8.08 9.13
CA LEU A 376 -11.64 7.60 10.03
C LEU A 376 -11.65 8.33 11.38
N ASN A 377 -12.82 8.84 11.78
CA ASN A 377 -13.09 9.25 13.17
C ASN A 377 -13.75 8.10 13.96
N ALA A 378 -13.98 8.30 15.26
CA ALA A 378 -14.57 7.28 16.14
C ALA A 378 -15.96 6.80 15.66
N GLN A 379 -16.82 7.73 15.21
CA GLN A 379 -18.14 7.40 14.68
C GLN A 379 -18.06 6.56 13.41
N HIS A 380 -17.12 6.86 12.51
CA HIS A 380 -16.90 6.08 11.29
C HIS A 380 -16.42 4.66 11.62
N ARG A 381 -15.51 4.51 12.58
CA ARG A 381 -15.06 3.18 13.04
C ARG A 381 -16.23 2.38 13.60
N MET A 382 -17.03 2.97 14.47
CA MET A 382 -18.21 2.32 15.05
C MET A 382 -19.20 1.86 13.98
N ARG A 383 -19.56 2.74 13.04
CA ARG A 383 -20.48 2.40 11.94
C ARG A 383 -19.93 1.27 11.06
N ARG A 384 -18.63 1.28 10.77
CA ARG A 384 -17.96 0.20 10.02
C ARG A 384 -18.00 -1.12 10.78
N PHE A 385 -17.73 -1.09 12.08
CA PHE A 385 -17.77 -2.28 12.92
C PHE A 385 -19.19 -2.87 13.00
N LYS A 386 -20.21 -2.05 13.29
CA LYS A 386 -21.62 -2.46 13.33
C LYS A 386 -22.06 -3.05 11.98
N TRP A 387 -21.75 -2.37 10.88
CA TRP A 387 -22.07 -2.85 9.53
C TRP A 387 -21.38 -4.19 9.23
N ALA A 388 -20.10 -4.35 9.58
CA ALA A 388 -19.37 -5.58 9.34
C ALA A 388 -19.96 -6.76 10.14
N ARG A 389 -20.40 -6.52 11.39
CA ARG A 389 -21.12 -7.52 12.19
C ARG A 389 -22.46 -7.89 11.55
N MET A 390 -23.27 -6.90 11.16
CA MET A 390 -24.56 -7.10 10.48
C MET A 390 -24.39 -7.93 9.21
N PHE A 391 -23.36 -7.66 8.41
CA PHE A 391 -23.01 -8.44 7.23
C PHE A 391 -22.86 -9.93 7.57
N HIS A 392 -22.09 -10.28 8.61
CA HIS A 392 -21.92 -11.69 8.98
C HIS A 392 -23.17 -12.34 9.54
N ILE A 393 -23.97 -11.62 10.33
CA ILE A 393 -25.24 -12.14 10.87
C ILE A 393 -26.19 -12.47 9.69
N LEU A 394 -26.32 -11.55 8.74
CA LEU A 394 -27.15 -11.76 7.55
C LEU A 394 -26.70 -12.99 6.76
N TRP A 395 -25.40 -13.12 6.48
CA TRP A 395 -24.89 -14.25 5.70
C TRP A 395 -24.87 -15.56 6.48
N HIS A 396 -24.86 -15.52 7.81
CA HIS A 396 -25.09 -16.71 8.63
C HIS A 396 -26.53 -17.19 8.51
N GLY A 397 -27.51 -16.29 8.66
CA GLY A 397 -28.93 -16.60 8.45
C GLY A 397 -29.21 -17.08 7.02
N GLY A 398 -28.60 -16.44 6.02
CA GLY A 398 -28.74 -16.83 4.62
C GLY A 398 -28.32 -18.27 4.33
N LYS A 399 -27.30 -18.80 5.03
CA LYS A 399 -26.91 -20.22 4.90
C LYS A 399 -27.98 -21.16 5.41
N MET A 400 -28.71 -20.77 6.47
CA MET A 400 -29.73 -21.60 7.09
C MET A 400 -30.96 -21.78 6.20
N VAL A 401 -31.22 -20.82 5.30
CA VAL A 401 -32.34 -20.86 4.35
C VAL A 401 -31.86 -21.11 2.91
N ALA A 402 -30.63 -21.59 2.72
CA ALA A 402 -30.02 -21.72 1.40
C ALA A 402 -30.72 -22.72 0.48
N ASP A 403 -31.52 -23.63 1.04
CA ASP A 403 -32.38 -24.57 0.32
C ASP A 403 -33.57 -23.88 -0.35
N LYS A 404 -34.12 -22.82 0.27
CA LYS A 404 -35.32 -22.09 -0.21
C LYS A 404 -35.03 -20.70 -0.77
N VAL A 405 -33.95 -20.05 -0.35
CA VAL A 405 -33.63 -18.66 -0.69
C VAL A 405 -32.21 -18.57 -1.20
N GLN A 406 -32.02 -17.91 -2.33
CA GLN A 406 -30.70 -17.56 -2.86
C GLN A 406 -30.49 -16.04 -2.72
N PHE A 407 -29.57 -15.66 -1.83
CA PHE A 407 -29.16 -14.26 -1.68
C PHE A 407 -28.14 -13.90 -2.76
N VAL A 408 -28.24 -12.67 -3.26
CA VAL A 408 -27.38 -12.14 -4.31
C VAL A 408 -26.92 -10.75 -3.93
N THR A 409 -25.61 -10.54 -3.88
CA THR A 409 -25.04 -9.24 -3.50
C THR A 409 -24.91 -8.36 -4.73
N LEU A 410 -25.50 -7.17 -4.71
CA LEU A 410 -25.23 -6.13 -5.68
C LEU A 410 -24.21 -5.16 -5.09
N GLN A 411 -23.16 -4.84 -5.85
CA GLN A 411 -22.31 -3.70 -5.56
C GLN A 411 -22.32 -2.75 -6.76
N SER A 412 -22.37 -1.46 -6.50
CA SER A 412 -22.28 -0.41 -7.51
C SER A 412 -21.46 0.77 -7.01
N ASP A 413 -20.95 1.57 -7.95
CA ASP A 413 -20.22 2.80 -7.67
C ASP A 413 -20.12 3.67 -8.93
N GLU A 414 -19.80 4.94 -8.76
CA GLU A 414 -19.54 5.89 -9.84
C GLU A 414 -18.07 6.33 -9.87
N LYS A 415 -17.49 6.33 -11.09
CA LYS A 415 -16.13 6.82 -11.28
C LYS A 415 -15.98 7.78 -12.42
N TRP A 416 -15.23 8.86 -12.15
CA TRP A 416 -14.62 9.66 -13.20
C TRP A 416 -13.50 8.85 -13.88
N PHE A 417 -13.72 8.47 -15.14
CA PHE A 417 -12.68 7.91 -15.98
C PHE A 417 -11.90 9.02 -16.70
N PHE A 418 -10.58 8.94 -16.61
CA PHE A 418 -9.64 9.79 -17.34
C PHE A 418 -8.41 8.95 -17.72
N CYS A 419 -7.73 9.34 -18.79
CA CYS A 419 -6.64 8.56 -19.41
C CYS A 419 -5.31 8.54 -18.62
N LEU A 420 -5.30 8.67 -17.30
CA LEU A 420 -4.06 8.73 -16.50
C LEU A 420 -4.16 7.95 -15.20
N VAL A 421 -3.51 6.79 -15.12
CA VAL A 421 -3.45 5.96 -13.90
C VAL A 421 -2.20 6.31 -13.10
N ARG A 422 -2.37 6.67 -11.81
CA ARG A 422 -1.26 6.81 -10.85
C ARG A 422 -0.59 5.45 -10.62
N ARG A 423 0.75 5.38 -10.68
CA ARG A 423 1.53 4.14 -10.53
C ARG A 423 2.10 3.99 -9.11
N ARG A 424 2.17 2.74 -8.62
CA ARG A 424 2.55 2.39 -7.22
C ARG A 424 4.07 2.16 -7.00
N HIS A 425 4.90 2.30 -8.04
CA HIS A 425 6.35 2.04 -7.97
C HIS A 425 7.12 2.97 -8.90
N VAL A 426 6.98 4.27 -8.67
CA VAL A 426 7.75 5.28 -9.42
C VAL A 426 9.21 5.18 -8.97
N LYS A 427 10.14 5.22 -9.92
CA LYS A 427 11.58 5.16 -9.64
C LYS A 427 12.04 6.57 -9.24
N MET A 428 12.61 6.71 -8.06
CA MET A 428 13.40 7.88 -7.69
C MET A 428 14.87 7.49 -7.87
N VAL A 429 15.57 8.19 -8.76
CA VAL A 429 16.98 7.94 -9.07
C VAL A 429 17.72 9.29 -9.00
N PRO A 430 18.04 9.77 -7.79
CA PRO A 430 18.63 11.09 -7.59
C PRO A 430 19.96 11.26 -8.33
N HIS A 431 20.72 10.17 -8.49
CA HIS A 431 21.96 10.14 -9.28
C HIS A 431 21.77 10.65 -10.73
N PHE A 432 20.60 10.40 -11.32
CA PHE A 432 20.25 10.88 -12.66
C PHE A 432 19.43 12.18 -12.66
N GLY A 433 19.26 12.82 -11.50
CA GLY A 433 18.33 13.94 -11.34
C GLY A 433 16.86 13.54 -11.47
N CYS A 434 16.55 12.24 -11.45
CA CYS A 434 15.20 11.73 -11.65
C CYS A 434 14.45 11.69 -10.32
N PHE A 435 13.58 12.68 -10.11
CA PHE A 435 12.67 12.74 -8.98
C PHE A 435 11.23 12.48 -9.46
N PRO A 436 10.43 11.69 -8.73
CA PRO A 436 9.02 11.55 -9.02
C PRO A 436 8.34 12.92 -9.03
N VAL A 437 7.67 13.26 -10.12
CA VAL A 437 6.91 14.50 -10.20
C VAL A 437 5.59 14.30 -9.48
N ASN A 438 5.39 15.06 -8.41
CA ASN A 438 4.06 15.27 -7.85
C ASN A 438 3.24 16.04 -8.90
N HIS A 439 2.32 15.36 -9.58
CA HIS A 439 1.41 16.01 -10.52
C HIS A 439 0.52 17.01 -9.78
N LYS A 440 0.96 18.27 -9.72
CA LYS A 440 0.10 19.43 -9.50
C LYS A 440 -0.59 19.73 -10.82
N VAL A 441 -1.74 19.09 -11.04
CA VAL A 441 -2.60 19.43 -12.18
C VAL A 441 -3.21 20.80 -11.88
N HIS A 442 -2.86 21.85 -12.65
CA HIS A 442 -3.40 23.20 -12.45
C HIS A 442 -4.94 23.21 -12.40
N HIS A 443 -5.61 22.33 -13.17
CA HIS A 443 -7.02 21.96 -12.93
C HIS A 443 -7.40 20.67 -13.70
N LYS A 444 -8.07 19.69 -13.06
CA LYS A 444 -8.65 18.47 -13.71
C LYS A 444 -9.78 18.75 -14.74
N LYS A 445 -9.93 19.99 -15.20
CA LYS A 445 -10.98 20.45 -16.14
C LYS A 445 -10.53 20.39 -17.61
N HIS A 446 -9.24 20.27 -17.89
CA HIS A 446 -8.68 20.29 -19.25
C HIS A 446 -8.45 18.90 -19.87
N ILE A 447 -8.63 17.83 -19.09
CA ILE A 447 -8.58 16.45 -19.57
C ILE A 447 -10.01 16.02 -19.84
N ASP A 448 -10.28 15.47 -21.03
CA ASP A 448 -11.57 14.87 -21.33
C ASP A 448 -11.83 13.72 -20.36
N LYS A 449 -12.91 13.85 -19.60
CA LYS A 449 -13.36 12.89 -18.61
C LYS A 449 -14.88 12.79 -18.64
N PHE A 450 -15.39 11.63 -18.28
CA PHE A 450 -16.79 11.41 -18.00
C PHE A 450 -16.92 10.51 -16.79
N MET A 451 -18.05 10.63 -16.10
CA MET A 451 -18.39 9.77 -14.98
C MET A 451 -19.16 8.56 -15.52
N VAL A 452 -18.99 7.42 -14.86
CA VAL A 452 -19.59 6.14 -15.22
C VAL A 452 -20.14 5.50 -13.97
N PHE A 453 -21.38 5.05 -14.05
CA PHE A 453 -21.99 4.12 -13.11
C PHE A 453 -21.70 2.69 -13.56
N ALA A 454 -21.34 1.81 -12.63
CA ALA A 454 -21.24 0.39 -12.92
C ALA A 454 -21.78 -0.43 -11.75
N MET A 455 -22.38 -1.57 -12.06
CA MET A 455 -22.93 -2.51 -11.08
C MET A 455 -22.58 -3.95 -11.44
N SER A 456 -22.22 -4.73 -10.42
CA SER A 456 -22.02 -6.18 -10.51
C SER A 456 -22.86 -6.90 -9.46
N ALA A 457 -23.26 -8.12 -9.80
CA ALA A 457 -23.94 -9.05 -8.89
C ALA A 457 -23.01 -10.23 -8.54
N PHE A 458 -23.11 -10.74 -7.33
CA PHE A 458 -22.40 -11.94 -6.88
C PHE A 458 -23.34 -12.90 -6.17
N VAL A 459 -23.32 -14.15 -6.62
CA VAL A 459 -24.17 -15.24 -6.15
C VAL A 459 -23.27 -16.26 -5.43
N PRO A 460 -23.14 -16.17 -4.09
CA PRO A 460 -22.35 -17.12 -3.33
C PRO A 460 -22.99 -18.51 -3.34
N THR A 461 -22.15 -19.53 -3.50
CA THR A 461 -22.58 -20.94 -3.46
C THR A 461 -23.14 -21.25 -2.07
N ASP A 462 -24.39 -21.73 -2.02
CA ASP A 462 -25.14 -22.02 -0.79
C ASP A 462 -25.18 -20.86 0.22
N ASN A 463 -25.27 -19.63 -0.30
CA ASN A 463 -25.18 -18.40 0.49
C ASN A 463 -23.90 -18.33 1.36
N ASN A 464 -22.84 -19.04 0.98
CA ASN A 464 -21.58 -19.13 1.72
C ASN A 464 -20.41 -18.61 0.89
N TRP A 465 -19.96 -17.39 1.20
CA TRP A 465 -18.79 -16.75 0.58
C TRP A 465 -17.51 -17.57 0.69
N MET A 466 -17.41 -18.44 1.70
CA MET A 466 -16.26 -19.32 1.91
C MET A 466 -16.26 -20.55 0.99
N ARG A 467 -17.30 -20.74 0.17
CA ARG A 467 -17.33 -21.72 -0.93
C ARG A 467 -17.07 -21.06 -2.29
N GLY A 468 -17.00 -19.73 -2.34
CA GLY A 468 -16.94 -18.97 -3.59
C GLY A 468 -18.33 -18.65 -4.13
N GLY A 469 -18.44 -18.52 -5.46
CA GLY A 469 -19.69 -18.17 -6.13
C GLY A 469 -19.49 -17.65 -7.56
N GLU A 470 -20.61 -17.38 -8.22
CA GLU A 470 -20.65 -16.79 -9.57
C GLU A 470 -20.79 -15.27 -9.52
N ALA A 471 -20.20 -14.57 -10.49
CA ALA A 471 -20.36 -13.13 -10.63
C ALA A 471 -20.95 -12.74 -11.99
N PHE A 472 -21.78 -11.70 -11.97
CA PHE A 472 -22.47 -11.18 -13.13
C PHE A 472 -22.21 -9.69 -13.28
N LYS A 473 -22.06 -9.25 -14.52
CA LYS A 473 -22.05 -7.83 -14.89
C LYS A 473 -23.50 -7.41 -15.08
N VAL A 474 -23.97 -6.41 -14.35
CA VAL A 474 -25.37 -5.96 -14.42
C VAL A 474 -25.49 -4.82 -15.43
N ILE A 475 -24.82 -3.69 -15.15
CA ILE A 475 -24.89 -2.51 -16.02
C ILE A 475 -23.58 -1.72 -15.95
N ILE A 476 -23.25 -1.05 -17.06
CA ILE A 476 -22.29 0.05 -17.10
C ILE A 476 -22.92 1.19 -17.90
N GLN A 477 -23.04 2.36 -17.30
CA GLN A 477 -23.69 3.51 -17.94
C GLN A 477 -22.89 4.78 -17.75
N ARG A 478 -22.75 5.56 -18.82
CA ARG A 478 -22.10 6.86 -18.76
C ARG A 478 -23.08 7.91 -18.23
N ILE A 479 -22.65 8.66 -17.22
CA ILE A 479 -23.46 9.68 -16.56
C ILE A 479 -23.59 10.93 -17.43
N GLY A 480 -24.81 11.18 -17.89
CA GLY A 480 -25.21 12.29 -18.74
C GLY A 480 -26.26 11.86 -19.77
N ARG A 481 -26.55 12.74 -20.72
CA ARG A 481 -27.45 12.43 -21.84
C ARG A 481 -27.05 13.16 -23.11
N MET A 482 -27.57 12.68 -24.24
CA MET A 482 -27.51 13.41 -25.50
C MET A 482 -28.43 14.63 -25.42
N VAL A 483 -27.90 15.80 -25.79
CA VAL A 483 -28.67 17.04 -25.86
C VAL A 483 -28.37 17.75 -27.16
N GLU A 484 -29.38 18.44 -27.69
CA GLU A 484 -29.23 19.22 -28.91
C GLU A 484 -28.42 20.49 -28.63
N ALA A 485 -27.47 20.81 -29.51
CA ALA A 485 -26.73 22.06 -29.45
C ALA A 485 -27.63 23.24 -29.88
N LYS A 486 -27.94 24.14 -28.94
CA LYS A 486 -28.73 25.36 -29.21
C LYS A 486 -27.98 26.42 -30.04
N ALA A 487 -26.65 26.35 -30.08
CA ALA A 487 -25.80 27.29 -30.80
C ALA A 487 -24.48 26.65 -31.25
N ASN A 488 -23.85 27.23 -32.27
CA ASN A 488 -22.49 26.88 -32.65
C ASN A 488 -21.54 27.25 -31.51
N SER A 489 -20.64 26.35 -31.15
CA SER A 489 -19.57 26.62 -30.18
C SER A 489 -18.22 26.40 -30.83
N TYR A 490 -17.24 27.22 -30.48
CA TYR A 490 -15.90 27.22 -31.06
C TYR A 490 -14.84 26.98 -29.98
N GLY A 491 -13.69 26.43 -30.38
CA GLY A 491 -12.59 26.18 -29.46
C GLY A 491 -11.86 27.44 -29.04
N ARG A 492 -11.25 27.41 -27.84
CA ARG A 492 -10.31 28.43 -27.41
C ARG A 492 -8.97 28.22 -28.12
N VAL A 493 -8.46 29.29 -28.72
CA VAL A 493 -7.10 29.38 -29.28
C VAL A 493 -6.34 30.37 -28.41
N TYR A 494 -5.28 29.91 -27.75
CA TYR A 494 -4.49 30.72 -26.84
C TYR A 494 -3.36 31.40 -27.62
N GLY A 495 -3.20 32.72 -27.43
CA GLY A 495 -2.06 33.48 -27.92
C GLY A 495 -0.88 33.42 -26.94
N GLU A 496 0.28 33.92 -27.37
CA GLU A 496 1.54 33.89 -26.61
C GLU A 496 1.45 34.61 -25.25
N ASN A 497 0.54 35.57 -25.11
CA ASN A 497 0.27 36.31 -23.88
C ASN A 497 -0.70 35.59 -22.91
N GLY A 498 -1.08 34.34 -23.20
CA GLY A 498 -2.03 33.56 -22.40
C GLY A 498 -3.50 33.97 -22.55
N LYS A 499 -3.82 35.05 -23.28
CA LYS A 499 -5.19 35.40 -23.65
C LYS A 499 -5.68 34.42 -24.73
N TYR A 500 -6.98 34.15 -24.76
CA TYR A 500 -7.58 33.26 -25.76
C TYR A 500 -8.56 34.01 -26.66
N THR A 501 -8.65 33.57 -27.91
CA THR A 501 -9.74 33.90 -28.85
C THR A 501 -10.57 32.66 -29.13
N MET A 502 -11.76 32.82 -29.72
CA MET A 502 -12.57 31.71 -30.22
C MET A 502 -12.89 31.93 -31.69
N PRO A 503 -11.94 31.71 -32.62
CA PRO A 503 -12.15 31.94 -34.04
C PRO A 503 -13.38 31.20 -34.56
N ARG A 504 -14.28 31.90 -35.25
CA ARG A 504 -15.51 31.33 -35.84
C ARG A 504 -15.24 30.66 -37.18
N THR A 505 -14.25 29.77 -37.22
CA THR A 505 -13.89 29.00 -38.41
C THR A 505 -14.47 27.59 -38.32
N GLU A 506 -14.70 26.96 -39.46
CA GLU A 506 -15.18 25.57 -39.53
C GLU A 506 -14.19 24.61 -38.86
N ALA A 507 -12.88 24.83 -39.06
CA ALA A 507 -11.82 24.08 -38.40
C ALA A 507 -11.80 24.21 -36.87
N ASN A 508 -12.38 25.28 -36.30
CA ASN A 508 -12.45 25.50 -34.86
C ASN A 508 -13.86 25.25 -34.28
N LEU A 509 -14.80 24.77 -35.08
CA LEU A 509 -16.15 24.42 -34.65
C LEU A 509 -16.10 23.19 -33.73
N ARG A 510 -16.60 23.33 -32.51
CA ARG A 510 -16.70 22.24 -31.51
C ARG A 510 -18.07 21.59 -31.48
N ARG A 511 -19.12 22.39 -31.66
CA ARG A 511 -20.52 21.92 -31.74
C ARG A 511 -21.23 22.74 -32.78
N LYS A 512 -21.97 22.07 -33.65
CA LYS A 512 -22.85 22.70 -34.63
C LYS A 512 -24.26 22.75 -34.06
N LYS A 513 -24.94 23.89 -34.20
CA LYS A 513 -26.35 24.07 -33.82
C LYS A 513 -27.19 22.99 -34.51
N GLY A 514 -28.13 22.39 -33.77
CA GLY A 514 -28.98 21.30 -34.26
C GLY A 514 -28.40 19.90 -34.06
N ASN A 515 -27.08 19.77 -33.88
CA ASN A 515 -26.47 18.46 -33.67
C ASN A 515 -26.59 18.02 -32.21
N MET A 516 -26.88 16.73 -32.02
CA MET A 516 -26.84 16.10 -30.71
C MET A 516 -25.38 15.96 -30.24
N TYR A 517 -25.14 16.21 -28.96
CA TYR A 517 -23.86 15.94 -28.31
C TYR A 517 -24.07 15.42 -26.89
N PHE A 518 -23.14 14.61 -26.41
CA PHE A 518 -23.21 14.11 -25.04
C PHE A 518 -22.83 15.21 -24.04
N LYS A 519 -23.77 15.57 -23.15
CA LYS A 519 -23.53 16.48 -22.03
C LYS A 519 -23.35 15.66 -20.76
N ASN A 520 -22.13 15.72 -20.20
CA ASN A 520 -21.87 15.20 -18.86
C ASN A 520 -22.69 16.03 -17.85
N MET A 521 -23.32 15.36 -16.90
CA MET A 521 -24.20 15.98 -15.91
C MET A 521 -23.71 15.66 -14.49
N GLU A 522 -24.10 16.50 -13.54
CA GLU A 522 -23.91 16.22 -12.11
C GLU A 522 -24.98 15.24 -11.64
N ILE A 523 -24.62 14.31 -10.76
CA ILE A 523 -25.56 13.33 -10.20
C ILE A 523 -26.38 13.98 -9.09
N ARG A 524 -27.69 13.71 -9.09
CA ARG A 524 -28.62 14.01 -8.00
C ARG A 524 -29.50 12.79 -7.73
N GLY A 525 -30.14 12.75 -6.56
CA GLY A 525 -31.06 11.67 -6.19
C GLY A 525 -32.28 11.62 -7.11
N SER A 526 -33.28 12.47 -6.86
CA SER A 526 -34.49 12.57 -7.68
C SER A 526 -34.51 13.71 -8.70
N ASP A 527 -33.75 14.79 -8.46
CA ASP A 527 -33.81 16.04 -9.24
C ASP A 527 -33.15 15.95 -10.64
N GLU A 528 -33.92 16.21 -11.69
CA GLU A 528 -33.45 16.27 -13.09
C GLU A 528 -32.84 17.63 -13.49
N GLY A 529 -32.94 18.62 -12.61
CA GLY A 529 -32.48 19.98 -12.87
C GLY A 529 -33.36 20.68 -13.91
N ASP A 530 -32.82 21.72 -14.54
CA ASP A 530 -33.56 22.53 -15.50
C ASP A 530 -33.01 22.42 -16.94
N ALA A 531 -33.70 23.06 -17.89
CA ALA A 531 -33.31 23.04 -19.30
C ALA A 531 -31.92 23.67 -19.59
N LYS A 532 -31.38 24.50 -18.68
CA LYS A 532 -30.06 25.13 -18.80
C LYS A 532 -28.99 24.25 -18.14
N ASN A 533 -29.28 23.77 -16.94
CA ASN A 533 -28.43 22.99 -16.05
C ASN A 533 -29.10 21.65 -15.70
N PRO A 534 -29.23 20.74 -16.68
CA PRO A 534 -29.77 19.43 -16.44
C PRO A 534 -28.81 18.61 -15.57
N THR A 535 -29.38 17.82 -14.68
CA THR A 535 -28.68 16.87 -13.80
C THR A 535 -29.06 15.45 -14.17
N PHE A 536 -28.27 14.49 -13.69
CA PHE A 536 -28.52 13.07 -13.85
C PHE A 536 -29.22 12.57 -12.59
N ALA A 537 -30.54 12.42 -12.66
CA ALA A 537 -31.35 11.90 -11.56
C ALA A 537 -31.20 10.38 -11.46
N LEU A 538 -30.70 9.90 -10.31
CA LEU A 538 -30.58 8.48 -10.03
C LEU A 538 -31.93 7.78 -9.98
N LYS A 539 -32.97 8.42 -9.43
CA LYS A 539 -34.33 7.86 -9.40
C LYS A 539 -34.79 7.40 -10.79
N ARG A 540 -34.72 8.29 -11.77
CA ARG A 540 -35.08 8.00 -13.15
C ARG A 540 -34.18 6.93 -13.77
N PHE A 541 -32.86 7.04 -13.59
CA PHE A 541 -31.93 6.03 -14.12
C PHE A 541 -32.19 4.64 -13.53
N TRP A 542 -32.52 4.57 -12.24
CA TRP A 542 -32.88 3.32 -11.59
C TRP A 542 -34.20 2.77 -12.11
N GLU A 543 -35.20 3.61 -12.29
CA GLU A 543 -36.51 3.23 -12.81
C GLU A 543 -36.44 2.74 -14.26
N GLU A 544 -35.74 3.46 -15.13
CA GLU A 544 -35.71 3.21 -16.57
C GLU A 544 -34.67 2.16 -16.99
N GLU A 545 -33.55 2.03 -16.26
CA GLU A 545 -32.42 1.18 -16.68
C GLU A 545 -32.04 0.11 -15.65
N VAL A 546 -31.85 0.48 -14.37
CA VAL A 546 -31.29 -0.45 -13.37
C VAL A 546 -32.30 -1.51 -12.92
N LEU A 547 -33.51 -1.12 -12.51
CA LEU A 547 -34.54 -2.05 -12.05
C LEU A 547 -34.93 -3.04 -13.16
N PRO A 548 -35.18 -2.62 -14.42
CA PRO A 548 -35.42 -3.58 -15.51
C PRO A 548 -34.26 -4.57 -15.73
N ALA A 549 -33.01 -4.11 -15.61
CA ALA A 549 -31.85 -4.99 -15.71
C ALA A 549 -31.76 -5.98 -14.54
N LEU A 550 -32.12 -5.56 -13.33
CA LEU A 550 -32.20 -6.43 -12.16
C LEU A 550 -33.37 -7.42 -12.26
N ASP A 551 -34.55 -6.99 -12.71
CA ASP A 551 -35.71 -7.86 -12.91
C ASP A 551 -35.38 -8.96 -13.95
N THR A 552 -34.74 -8.59 -15.06
CA THR A 552 -34.22 -9.55 -16.05
C THR A 552 -33.21 -10.52 -15.43
N LYS A 553 -32.30 -10.01 -14.57
CA LYS A 553 -31.31 -10.84 -13.89
C LYS A 553 -31.95 -11.78 -12.87
N ALA A 554 -32.97 -11.34 -12.14
CA ALA A 554 -33.69 -12.17 -11.20
C ALA A 554 -34.40 -13.34 -11.91
N GLN A 555 -34.98 -13.09 -13.09
CA GLN A 555 -35.56 -14.15 -13.92
C GLN A 555 -34.49 -15.17 -14.35
N GLU A 556 -33.35 -14.70 -14.88
CA GLU A 556 -32.24 -15.59 -15.25
C GLU A 556 -31.76 -16.44 -14.05
N LEU A 557 -31.61 -15.83 -12.88
CA LEU A 557 -31.18 -16.53 -11.68
C LEU A 557 -32.24 -17.51 -11.16
N THR A 558 -33.52 -17.21 -11.31
CA THR A 558 -34.61 -18.14 -10.95
C THR A 558 -34.55 -19.41 -11.80
N HIS A 559 -34.17 -19.30 -13.08
CA HIS A 559 -33.94 -20.47 -13.93
C HIS A 559 -32.69 -21.26 -13.53
N LEU A 560 -31.63 -20.58 -13.10
CA LEU A 560 -30.38 -21.22 -12.67
C LEU A 560 -30.49 -21.88 -11.28
N TYR A 561 -31.37 -21.38 -10.43
CA TYR A 561 -31.58 -21.87 -9.06
C TYR A 561 -33.06 -22.23 -8.85
N PRO A 562 -33.55 -23.29 -9.53
CA PRO A 562 -34.96 -23.64 -9.51
C PRO A 562 -35.43 -23.98 -8.10
N GLY A 563 -36.65 -23.53 -7.77
CA GLY A 563 -37.25 -23.73 -6.44
C GLY A 563 -36.75 -22.77 -5.36
N LYS A 564 -35.78 -21.89 -5.66
CA LYS A 564 -35.31 -20.87 -4.72
C LYS A 564 -35.89 -19.49 -5.02
N LYS A 565 -36.26 -18.76 -3.96
CA LYS A 565 -36.56 -17.33 -4.02
C LYS A 565 -35.26 -16.53 -4.17
N ILE A 566 -35.17 -15.68 -5.20
CA ILE A 566 -34.00 -14.81 -5.42
C ILE A 566 -34.17 -13.49 -4.66
N VAL A 567 -33.20 -13.15 -3.82
CA VAL A 567 -33.20 -11.92 -3.01
C VAL A 567 -31.95 -11.10 -3.27
N PHE A 568 -32.10 -9.91 -3.86
CA PHE A 568 -31.00 -8.97 -4.03
C PHE A 568 -30.72 -8.17 -2.76
N LEU A 569 -29.44 -8.01 -2.45
CA LEU A 569 -28.90 -7.19 -1.37
C LEU A 569 -28.04 -6.09 -1.95
N ASN A 570 -28.61 -4.89 -2.09
CA ASN A 570 -27.92 -3.75 -2.69
C ASN A 570 -26.96 -3.07 -1.71
N HIS A 571 -25.71 -2.92 -2.15
CA HIS A 571 -24.66 -2.23 -1.43
C HIS A 571 -24.05 -1.13 -2.31
N TRP A 572 -24.13 0.10 -1.83
CA TRP A 572 -23.51 1.28 -2.44
C TRP A 572 -23.09 2.27 -1.36
N ASP A 573 -22.31 3.29 -1.72
CA ASP A 573 -21.79 4.26 -0.76
C ASP A 573 -22.87 5.26 -0.27
N ASN A 574 -22.53 6.06 0.74
CA ASN A 574 -23.42 7.08 1.30
C ASN A 574 -23.11 8.48 0.73
N ALA A 575 -22.75 8.58 -0.56
CA ALA A 575 -22.63 9.89 -1.19
C ALA A 575 -23.98 10.64 -1.13
N PRO A 576 -23.99 11.98 -1.03
CA PRO A 576 -25.23 12.75 -0.84
C PRO A 576 -26.37 12.42 -1.83
N PRO A 577 -26.11 12.17 -3.13
CA PRO A 577 -27.18 11.77 -4.05
C PRO A 577 -27.82 10.41 -3.73
N HIS A 578 -27.10 9.50 -3.05
CA HIS A 578 -27.55 8.12 -2.79
C HIS A 578 -28.42 8.01 -1.54
N VAL A 579 -28.35 9.02 -0.68
CA VAL A 579 -29.09 9.09 0.59
C VAL A 579 -30.13 10.22 0.58
N GLU A 580 -30.37 10.82 -0.59
CA GLU A 580 -31.41 11.82 -0.80
C GLU A 580 -32.78 11.20 -0.50
N GLY A 581 -33.56 11.88 0.32
CA GLY A 581 -34.71 11.30 1.02
C GLY A 581 -35.81 10.78 0.08
N GLU A 582 -36.11 11.51 -0.99
CA GLU A 582 -37.12 11.11 -1.95
C GLU A 582 -36.68 9.87 -2.72
N PHE A 583 -35.45 9.90 -3.23
CA PHE A 583 -34.88 8.78 -3.95
C PHE A 583 -34.75 7.52 -3.09
N ILE A 584 -34.24 7.64 -1.86
CA ILE A 584 -34.04 6.47 -1.00
C ILE A 584 -35.35 5.89 -0.48
N GLY A 585 -36.36 6.75 -0.26
CA GLY A 585 -37.73 6.32 0.05
C GLY A 585 -38.30 5.51 -1.10
N TRP A 586 -38.28 6.07 -2.31
CA TRP A 586 -38.75 5.38 -3.52
C TRP A 586 -38.00 4.06 -3.77
N LEU A 587 -36.67 4.04 -3.61
CA LEU A 587 -35.87 2.83 -3.84
C LEU A 587 -36.22 1.73 -2.83
N LYS A 588 -36.43 2.09 -1.56
CA LYS A 588 -36.88 1.14 -0.53
C LYS A 588 -38.24 0.54 -0.87
N ASP A 589 -39.18 1.33 -1.36
CA ASP A 589 -40.51 0.84 -1.78
C ASP A 589 -40.40 -0.13 -2.97
N GLN A 590 -39.59 0.22 -3.98
CA GLN A 590 -39.35 -0.63 -5.14
C GLN A 590 -38.66 -1.95 -4.78
N PHE A 591 -37.80 -1.94 -3.77
CA PHE A 591 -37.10 -3.13 -3.29
C PHE A 591 -38.03 -3.99 -2.44
N SER A 592 -38.78 -3.39 -1.52
CA SER A 592 -39.76 -4.07 -0.67
C SER A 592 -40.82 -4.82 -1.49
N THR A 593 -41.37 -4.18 -2.52
CA THR A 593 -42.34 -4.82 -3.45
C THR A 593 -41.80 -6.04 -4.17
N ARG A 594 -40.48 -6.15 -4.34
CA ARG A 594 -39.78 -7.29 -4.96
C ARG A 594 -39.24 -8.30 -3.94
N GLY A 595 -39.36 -8.01 -2.64
CA GLY A 595 -38.70 -8.77 -1.57
C GLY A 595 -37.18 -8.67 -1.61
N TRP A 596 -36.64 -7.54 -2.08
CA TRP A 596 -35.21 -7.22 -2.10
C TRP A 596 -34.87 -6.20 -1.02
N HIS A 597 -33.59 -6.07 -0.69
CA HIS A 597 -33.16 -5.21 0.40
C HIS A 597 -31.99 -4.29 0.04
N ASN A 598 -31.97 -3.12 0.66
CA ASN A 598 -30.92 -2.13 0.51
C ASN A 598 -30.10 -2.04 1.81
N THR A 599 -28.82 -2.38 1.74
CA THR A 599 -27.88 -2.42 2.86
C THR A 599 -26.72 -1.46 2.57
N PRO A 600 -26.86 -0.16 2.91
CA PRO A 600 -25.88 0.85 2.54
C PRO A 600 -24.50 0.55 3.16
N GLN A 601 -23.46 0.81 2.38
CA GLN A 601 -22.08 0.68 2.83
C GLN A 601 -21.75 1.81 3.82
N PRO A 602 -20.95 1.56 4.87
CA PRO A 602 -20.57 2.61 5.81
C PRO A 602 -19.76 3.71 5.11
N ALA A 603 -19.97 4.96 5.54
CA ALA A 603 -19.23 6.11 5.01
C ALA A 603 -17.71 5.89 5.10
N GLN A 604 -16.97 6.53 4.18
CA GLN A 604 -15.50 6.49 4.12
C GLN A 604 -14.89 5.09 4.09
N SER A 605 -15.57 4.13 3.46
CA SER A 605 -15.16 2.74 3.46
C SER A 605 -14.80 2.19 2.07
N PRO A 606 -14.05 2.89 1.20
CA PRO A 606 -13.85 2.47 -0.20
C PRO A 606 -13.25 1.06 -0.35
N LEU A 607 -12.52 0.57 0.67
CA LEU A 607 -12.00 -0.81 0.75
C LEU A 607 -13.08 -1.89 0.88
N LEU A 608 -14.33 -1.49 1.17
CA LEU A 608 -15.51 -2.34 1.27
C LEU A 608 -16.38 -2.25 0.01
N ASN A 609 -15.90 -1.62 -1.07
CA ASN A 609 -16.55 -1.67 -2.38
C ASN A 609 -15.58 -2.29 -3.39
N VAL A 610 -15.99 -3.35 -4.09
CA VAL A 610 -15.14 -4.05 -5.07
C VAL A 610 -14.77 -3.14 -6.24
N PHE A 611 -15.63 -2.17 -6.58
CA PHE A 611 -15.37 -1.21 -7.64
C PHE A 611 -14.18 -0.32 -7.34
N ASP A 612 -14.22 0.34 -6.18
CA ASP A 612 -13.15 1.21 -5.71
C ASP A 612 -11.87 0.44 -5.36
N THR A 613 -12.03 -0.73 -4.74
CA THR A 613 -10.89 -1.55 -4.30
C THR A 613 -10.08 -2.09 -5.47
N ALA A 614 -10.75 -2.48 -6.57
CA ALA A 614 -10.06 -3.17 -7.65
C ALA A 614 -10.65 -3.02 -9.06
N ILE A 615 -11.98 -3.11 -9.26
CA ILE A 615 -12.55 -3.20 -10.63
C ILE A 615 -12.21 -1.95 -11.43
N PHE A 616 -12.48 -0.74 -10.92
CA PHE A 616 -12.19 0.50 -11.65
C PHE A 616 -10.70 0.70 -11.92
N ALA A 617 -9.85 0.32 -10.98
CA ALA A 617 -8.40 0.37 -11.16
C ALA A 617 -7.93 -0.62 -12.24
N ALA A 618 -8.52 -1.81 -12.31
CA ALA A 618 -8.21 -2.81 -13.32
C ALA A 618 -8.73 -2.41 -14.70
N MET A 619 -9.97 -1.93 -14.78
CA MET A 619 -10.56 -1.40 -16.01
C MET A 619 -9.73 -0.22 -16.54
N SER A 620 -9.33 0.72 -15.68
CA SER A 620 -8.49 1.85 -16.09
C SER A 620 -7.15 1.40 -16.69
N LYS A 621 -6.54 0.33 -16.16
CA LYS A 621 -5.33 -0.26 -16.75
C LYS A 621 -5.59 -0.90 -18.12
N HIS A 622 -6.71 -1.59 -18.29
CA HIS A 622 -7.11 -2.17 -19.58
C HIS A 622 -7.41 -1.09 -20.62
N VAL A 623 -8.12 -0.02 -20.23
CA VAL A 623 -8.36 1.16 -21.07
C VAL A 623 -7.05 1.79 -21.51
N MET A 624 -6.09 1.99 -20.59
CA MET A 624 -4.76 2.49 -20.94
C MET A 624 -4.01 1.57 -21.91
N ALA A 625 -4.11 0.24 -21.74
CA ALA A 625 -3.48 -0.71 -22.65
C ALA A 625 -4.09 -0.62 -24.06
N LYS A 626 -5.43 -0.62 -24.17
CA LYS A 626 -6.13 -0.46 -25.44
C LYS A 626 -5.88 0.92 -26.08
N GLN A 627 -5.76 1.99 -25.29
CA GLN A 627 -5.35 3.31 -25.78
C GLN A 627 -3.95 3.30 -26.37
N GLY A 628 -3.00 2.62 -25.71
CA GLY A 628 -1.63 2.49 -26.21
C GLY A 628 -1.59 1.87 -27.61
N LEU A 629 -2.37 0.80 -27.80
CA LEU A 629 -2.48 0.08 -29.07
C LEU A 629 -3.23 0.87 -30.15
N LEU A 630 -4.38 1.46 -29.81
CA LEU A 630 -5.31 2.04 -30.79
C LEU A 630 -5.05 3.52 -31.11
N ASN A 631 -4.37 4.25 -30.23
CA ASN A 631 -4.20 5.70 -30.36
C ASN A 631 -2.76 6.15 -30.09
N LYS A 632 -1.77 5.26 -30.25
CA LYS A 632 -0.34 5.55 -30.05
C LYS A 632 -0.06 6.23 -28.69
N SER A 633 -0.78 5.79 -27.64
CA SER A 633 -0.76 6.37 -26.29
C SER A 633 -1.29 7.82 -26.17
N MET A 634 -1.76 8.45 -27.25
CA MET A 634 -2.44 9.75 -27.18
C MET A 634 -3.79 9.61 -26.46
N TYR A 635 -4.25 10.71 -25.86
CA TYR A 635 -5.51 10.75 -25.13
C TYR A 635 -6.70 10.37 -26.02
N LEU A 636 -7.51 9.43 -25.53
CA LEU A 636 -8.77 9.08 -26.18
C LEU A 636 -9.79 10.20 -25.94
N LYS A 637 -10.43 10.66 -27.02
CA LYS A 637 -11.54 11.61 -26.93
C LYS A 637 -12.82 10.87 -26.55
N LYS A 638 -13.64 11.52 -25.73
CA LYS A 638 -14.92 11.07 -25.12
C LYS A 638 -15.53 9.80 -25.69
N GLU A 639 -16.08 9.83 -26.90
CA GLU A 639 -16.82 8.69 -27.46
C GLU A 639 -15.91 7.48 -27.69
N LYS A 640 -14.68 7.69 -28.17
CA LYS A 640 -13.72 6.59 -28.31
C LYS A 640 -13.30 6.01 -26.96
N LEU A 641 -13.19 6.86 -25.94
CA LEU A 641 -12.93 6.41 -24.57
C LEU A 641 -14.11 5.61 -24.01
N TRP A 642 -15.35 6.01 -24.31
CA TRP A 642 -16.56 5.29 -23.92
C TRP A 642 -16.68 3.93 -24.61
N GLU A 643 -16.49 3.87 -25.93
CA GLU A 643 -16.45 2.61 -26.69
C GLU A 643 -15.43 1.62 -26.12
N ILE A 644 -14.21 2.10 -25.84
CA ILE A 644 -13.15 1.27 -25.27
C ILE A 644 -13.52 0.82 -23.86
N LEU A 645 -14.16 1.67 -23.06
CA LEU A 645 -14.57 1.31 -21.71
C LEU A 645 -15.69 0.26 -21.73
N GLN A 646 -16.68 0.39 -22.61
CA GLN A 646 -17.72 -0.63 -22.81
C GLN A 646 -17.13 -1.97 -23.24
N ALA A 647 -16.16 -1.94 -24.18
CA ALA A 647 -15.44 -3.15 -24.58
C ALA A 647 -14.67 -3.78 -23.41
N VAL A 648 -13.95 -2.96 -22.63
CA VAL A 648 -13.23 -3.43 -21.43
C VAL A 648 -14.16 -4.05 -20.40
N TRP A 649 -15.33 -3.46 -20.15
CA TRP A 649 -16.34 -4.01 -19.25
C TRP A 649 -16.88 -5.35 -19.77
N LYS A 650 -17.25 -5.40 -21.06
CA LYS A 650 -17.74 -6.62 -21.71
C LYS A 650 -16.73 -7.76 -21.64
N GLU A 651 -15.46 -7.47 -21.92
CA GLU A 651 -14.35 -8.44 -21.88
C GLU A 651 -13.82 -8.72 -20.47
N TYR A 652 -14.25 -7.98 -19.44
CA TYR A 652 -13.75 -8.20 -18.08
C TYR A 652 -14.23 -9.54 -17.54
N ASP A 653 -13.26 -10.35 -17.12
CA ASP A 653 -13.41 -11.72 -16.66
C ASP A 653 -14.30 -11.80 -15.39
N ARG A 654 -15.36 -12.63 -15.47
CA ARG A 654 -16.33 -12.82 -14.38
C ARG A 654 -15.71 -13.50 -13.16
N ALA A 655 -14.80 -14.46 -13.35
CA ALA A 655 -14.10 -15.10 -12.24
C ALA A 655 -13.24 -14.09 -11.48
N LYS A 656 -12.69 -13.07 -12.15
CA LYS A 656 -12.00 -11.97 -11.45
C LYS A 656 -12.94 -11.11 -10.63
N ILE A 657 -14.17 -10.86 -11.10
CA ILE A 657 -15.19 -10.16 -10.30
C ILE A 657 -15.56 -11.00 -9.08
N ALA A 658 -15.83 -12.30 -9.26
CA ALA A 658 -16.15 -13.23 -8.18
C ALA A 658 -15.03 -13.31 -7.11
N ASN A 659 -13.77 -13.39 -7.55
CA ASN A 659 -12.60 -13.31 -6.67
C ASN A 659 -12.59 -12.04 -5.81
N LEU A 660 -12.96 -10.89 -6.39
CA LEU A 660 -13.02 -9.63 -5.65
C LEU A 660 -14.13 -9.61 -4.61
N HIS A 661 -15.22 -10.33 -4.82
CA HIS A 661 -16.24 -10.53 -3.80
C HIS A 661 -15.71 -11.41 -2.65
N VAL A 662 -15.02 -12.52 -2.92
CA VAL A 662 -14.34 -13.29 -1.85
C VAL A 662 -13.31 -12.41 -1.09
N HIS A 663 -12.62 -11.51 -1.80
CA HIS A 663 -11.76 -10.51 -1.18
C HIS A 663 -12.50 -9.48 -0.33
N HIS A 664 -13.67 -9.01 -0.78
CA HIS A 664 -14.54 -8.15 0.00
C HIS A 664 -14.92 -8.80 1.33
N HIS A 665 -15.33 -10.08 1.35
CA HIS A 665 -15.60 -10.81 2.58
C HIS A 665 -14.40 -10.79 3.55
N GLN A 666 -13.17 -10.99 3.04
CA GLN A 666 -11.96 -10.86 3.87
C GLN A 666 -11.69 -9.44 4.38
N MET A 667 -12.05 -8.41 3.61
CA MET A 667 -12.01 -7.02 4.07
C MET A 667 -13.03 -6.79 5.20
N VAL A 668 -14.22 -7.38 5.14
CA VAL A 668 -15.20 -7.33 6.24
C VAL A 668 -14.63 -7.99 7.50
N ASN A 669 -14.05 -9.19 7.38
CA ASN A 669 -13.38 -9.88 8.50
C ASN A 669 -12.26 -9.01 9.09
N ALA A 670 -11.47 -8.34 8.25
CA ALA A 670 -10.41 -7.44 8.68
C ALA A 670 -10.97 -6.23 9.44
N VAL A 671 -12.10 -5.66 9.02
CA VAL A 671 -12.75 -4.56 9.74
C VAL A 671 -13.17 -4.99 11.15
N ILE A 672 -13.71 -6.20 11.32
CA ILE A 672 -14.05 -6.73 12.66
C ILE A 672 -12.80 -6.96 13.49
N ALA A 673 -11.78 -7.62 12.93
CA ALA A 673 -10.53 -7.89 13.63
C ALA A 673 -9.80 -6.61 14.10
N TRP A 674 -10.11 -5.47 13.49
CA TRP A 674 -9.56 -4.16 13.82
C TRP A 674 -10.60 -3.20 14.42
N LYS A 675 -11.73 -3.72 14.93
CA LYS A 675 -12.79 -2.96 15.60
C LYS A 675 -13.22 -1.70 14.82
N GLY A 676 -13.38 -1.83 13.49
CA GLY A 676 -13.77 -0.73 12.61
C GLY A 676 -12.62 0.13 12.07
N GLY A 677 -11.38 -0.08 12.53
CA GLY A 677 -10.20 0.69 12.16
C GLY A 677 -9.47 0.20 10.90
N ASP A 678 -8.56 1.04 10.37
CA ASP A 678 -7.78 0.78 9.14
C ASP A 678 -6.38 0.20 9.39
N GLY A 679 -6.07 -0.29 10.58
CA GLY A 679 -4.73 -0.82 10.89
C GLY A 679 -4.34 -2.02 10.01
N PHE A 680 -5.32 -2.76 9.48
CA PHE A 680 -5.06 -3.77 8.46
C PHE A 680 -4.55 -3.18 7.13
N ALA A 681 -4.88 -1.94 6.77
CA ALA A 681 -4.43 -1.36 5.50
C ALA A 681 -2.92 -1.03 5.50
N THR A 682 -2.32 -0.83 6.68
CA THR A 682 -0.88 -0.56 6.85
C THR A 682 -0.06 -1.81 7.12
N ALA A 683 -0.68 -2.87 7.63
CA ALA A 683 -0.03 -4.14 7.92
C ALA A 683 0.53 -4.81 6.63
N SER A 684 1.75 -5.31 6.72
CA SER A 684 2.44 -5.93 5.57
C SER A 684 1.60 -7.07 4.97
N ARG A 685 1.37 -7.02 3.66
CA ARG A 685 0.59 -7.99 2.87
C ARG A 685 -0.88 -8.18 3.31
N ALA A 686 -1.44 -7.33 4.16
CA ALA A 686 -2.77 -7.51 4.71
C ALA A 686 -3.87 -7.35 3.66
N LEU A 687 -3.77 -6.36 2.78
CA LEU A 687 -4.72 -6.16 1.69
C LEU A 687 -4.75 -7.28 0.64
N HIS A 688 -3.78 -8.21 0.64
CA HIS A 688 -3.84 -9.37 -0.27
C HIS A 688 -4.79 -10.46 0.24
N CYS A 689 -4.97 -10.57 1.56
CA CYS A 689 -5.82 -11.54 2.27
C CYS A 689 -5.65 -13.03 1.93
N GLY A 690 -4.71 -13.39 1.05
CA GLY A 690 -4.47 -14.78 0.66
C GLY A 690 -5.44 -15.31 -0.41
N VAL A 691 -6.47 -14.55 -0.80
CA VAL A 691 -7.57 -14.98 -1.67
C VAL A 691 -7.09 -15.65 -2.96
N ARG A 692 -6.14 -15.04 -3.68
CA ARG A 692 -5.61 -15.59 -4.95
C ARG A 692 -4.97 -16.98 -4.84
N LYS A 693 -4.60 -17.41 -3.63
CA LYS A 693 -4.01 -18.73 -3.40
C LYS A 693 -5.04 -19.82 -3.15
N VAL A 694 -6.24 -19.43 -2.75
CA VAL A 694 -7.29 -20.34 -2.29
C VAL A 694 -8.51 -20.33 -3.21
N VAL A 695 -8.51 -19.52 -4.27
CA VAL A 695 -9.62 -19.49 -5.24
C VAL A 695 -9.20 -20.08 -6.57
N VAL A 696 -10.05 -20.94 -7.12
CA VAL A 696 -9.92 -21.53 -8.45
C VAL A 696 -11.11 -21.10 -9.32
N PRO A 697 -10.91 -20.88 -10.62
CA PRO A 697 -12.01 -20.53 -11.52
C PRO A 697 -13.00 -21.68 -11.65
N VAL A 698 -14.29 -21.35 -11.72
CA VAL A 698 -15.38 -22.30 -11.95
C VAL A 698 -15.97 -22.06 -13.34
N TYR A 699 -16.23 -23.15 -14.04
CA TYR A 699 -16.86 -23.20 -15.35
C TYR A 699 -18.23 -23.87 -15.20
N ARG A 700 -19.22 -23.38 -15.96
CA ARG A 700 -20.60 -23.85 -15.80
C ARG A 700 -20.79 -25.28 -16.31
N ASP A 701 -20.04 -25.66 -17.33
CA ASP A 701 -20.01 -26.98 -17.94
C ASP A 701 -18.61 -27.24 -18.52
N GLU A 702 -18.34 -28.49 -18.93
CA GLU A 702 -17.04 -28.91 -19.47
C GLU A 702 -16.73 -28.26 -20.83
N GLU A 703 -17.74 -27.78 -21.55
CA GLU A 703 -17.61 -27.11 -22.85
C GLU A 703 -17.34 -25.61 -22.73
N SER A 704 -17.60 -25.03 -21.55
CA SER A 704 -17.43 -23.60 -21.28
C SER A 704 -15.96 -23.21 -21.32
N THR A 705 -15.60 -22.33 -22.26
CA THR A 705 -14.24 -21.78 -22.35
C THR A 705 -14.02 -20.58 -21.40
N GLU A 706 -15.09 -20.00 -20.85
CA GLU A 706 -15.05 -18.84 -19.96
C GLU A 706 -15.53 -19.18 -18.55
N ALA A 707 -14.72 -18.85 -17.55
CA ALA A 707 -15.09 -19.04 -16.16
C ALA A 707 -16.23 -18.09 -15.74
N CYS A 708 -17.26 -18.63 -15.09
CA CYS A 708 -18.42 -17.86 -14.59
C CYS A 708 -18.21 -17.37 -13.15
N GLY A 709 -17.33 -18.02 -12.40
CA GLY A 709 -17.17 -17.78 -10.97
C GLY A 709 -15.85 -18.28 -10.41
N VAL A 710 -15.81 -18.41 -9.10
CA VAL A 710 -14.69 -19.04 -8.39
C VAL A 710 -15.19 -19.96 -7.29
N GLU A 711 -14.43 -20.99 -6.99
CA GLU A 711 -14.58 -21.84 -5.81
C GLU A 711 -13.42 -21.54 -4.85
N VAL A 712 -13.71 -21.56 -3.56
CA VAL A 712 -12.67 -21.46 -2.52
C VAL A 712 -12.27 -22.87 -2.10
N ILE A 713 -11.02 -23.25 -2.35
CA ILE A 713 -10.45 -24.55 -2.00
C ILE A 713 -9.61 -24.45 -0.72
N GLU A 714 -9.71 -25.47 0.13
CA GLU A 714 -8.74 -25.68 1.21
C GLU A 714 -7.40 -26.08 0.58
N SER A 715 -6.33 -25.38 0.95
CA SER A 715 -5.00 -25.61 0.40
C SER A 715 -4.56 -27.06 0.61
N MET A 716 -4.30 -27.79 -0.49
CA MET A 716 -3.77 -29.17 -0.47
C MET A 716 -2.35 -29.31 0.12
N ASN A 717 -1.69 -28.22 0.53
CA ASN A 717 -0.35 -28.28 1.11
C ASN A 717 -0.38 -28.01 2.62
N GLU A 718 -0.34 -29.08 3.42
CA GLU A 718 -0.21 -29.03 4.89
C GLU A 718 1.16 -28.50 5.38
N VAL A 719 2.06 -28.10 4.48
CA VAL A 719 3.41 -27.65 4.85
C VAL A 719 3.46 -26.13 5.05
N GLY A 720 2.86 -25.67 6.15
CA GLY A 720 3.28 -24.44 6.84
C GLY A 720 2.50 -23.15 6.59
N GLY A 721 1.28 -23.06 7.13
CA GLY A 721 0.70 -21.84 7.74
C GLY A 721 0.60 -20.53 6.94
N LEU A 722 0.82 -20.53 5.61
CA LEU A 722 0.85 -19.34 4.76
C LEU A 722 -0.08 -19.43 3.53
N ASP A 723 -0.85 -20.51 3.43
CA ASP A 723 -1.73 -20.85 2.32
C ASP A 723 -3.21 -20.93 2.75
N SER A 724 -3.60 -20.09 3.72
CA SER A 724 -4.99 -19.89 4.13
C SER A 724 -5.42 -18.45 3.94
N LEU A 725 -6.74 -18.23 3.96
CA LEU A 725 -7.30 -16.90 4.11
C LEU A 725 -6.76 -16.25 5.39
N ARG A 726 -6.42 -14.96 5.30
CA ARG A 726 -5.67 -14.28 6.37
C ARG A 726 -6.53 -13.98 7.58
N TYR A 727 -7.76 -13.52 7.36
CA TYR A 727 -8.66 -13.12 8.43
C TYR A 727 -9.69 -14.24 8.62
N PRO A 728 -9.70 -14.89 9.80
CA PRO A 728 -10.71 -15.90 10.08
C PRO A 728 -12.10 -15.27 9.99
N THR A 729 -13.07 -16.04 9.53
CA THR A 729 -14.47 -15.62 9.60
C THR A 729 -14.81 -15.48 11.08
N PRO A 730 -15.26 -14.30 11.53
CA PRO A 730 -15.60 -14.10 12.94
C PRO A 730 -16.76 -15.02 13.30
N ASP A 731 -16.64 -15.72 14.43
CA ASP A 731 -17.79 -16.38 15.05
C ASP A 731 -18.63 -15.30 15.71
N VAL A 732 -19.48 -14.65 14.92
CA VAL A 732 -20.43 -13.64 15.40
C VAL A 732 -21.47 -14.22 16.34
N MET A 733 -21.50 -15.55 16.53
CA MET A 733 -22.34 -16.23 17.50
C MET A 733 -21.58 -16.63 18.78
N ALA A 734 -20.27 -16.40 18.87
CA ALA A 734 -19.44 -16.82 20.00
C ALA A 734 -19.84 -16.15 21.33
N GLU A 735 -20.18 -14.87 21.28
CA GLU A 735 -20.71 -14.13 22.44
C GLU A 735 -22.08 -14.63 22.90
N TYR A 736 -22.78 -15.38 22.04
CA TYR A 736 -24.04 -16.04 22.36
C TYR A 736 -23.86 -17.48 22.80
N LYS A 737 -22.62 -17.96 22.99
CA LYS A 737 -22.35 -19.33 23.46
C LYS A 737 -21.80 -19.28 24.89
N ARG A 738 -22.49 -19.87 25.86
CA ARG A 738 -21.94 -20.21 27.19
C ARG A 738 -21.67 -21.71 27.22
N ASP A 739 -20.43 -22.08 27.54
CA ASP A 739 -19.97 -23.49 27.53
C ASP A 739 -20.17 -24.22 26.18
N GLY A 740 -20.14 -23.47 25.07
CA GLY A 740 -20.34 -24.01 23.72
C GLY A 740 -21.81 -24.20 23.32
N GLN A 741 -22.76 -23.86 24.18
CA GLN A 741 -24.21 -23.89 23.92
C GLN A 741 -24.78 -22.47 23.87
N LEU A 742 -25.82 -22.24 23.06
CA LEU A 742 -26.44 -20.92 22.92
C LEU A 742 -27.03 -20.42 24.27
N LEU A 743 -26.84 -19.13 24.58
CA LEU A 743 -27.35 -18.47 25.79
C LEU A 743 -28.89 -18.47 25.84
N PRO A 744 -29.49 -18.46 27.05
CA PRO A 744 -30.95 -18.43 27.20
C PRO A 744 -31.62 -17.18 26.61
N VAL A 745 -32.84 -17.38 26.12
CA VAL A 745 -33.77 -16.52 25.34
C VAL A 745 -33.91 -15.04 25.74
N HIS A 746 -33.54 -14.63 26.96
CA HIS A 746 -33.87 -13.30 27.50
C HIS A 746 -32.74 -12.25 27.40
N GLU A 747 -31.55 -12.60 26.88
CA GLU A 747 -30.34 -11.74 26.96
C GLU A 747 -30.00 -10.94 25.68
N TYR A 748 -30.65 -11.13 24.51
CA TYR A 748 -30.30 -10.37 23.28
C TYR A 748 -31.37 -10.30 22.16
N ASN A 749 -31.37 -9.22 21.35
CA ASN A 749 -32.28 -9.02 20.20
C ASN A 749 -31.54 -8.69 18.86
N PRO A 750 -31.43 -9.65 17.92
CA PRO A 750 -30.84 -9.43 16.59
C PRO A 750 -31.68 -8.56 15.64
N GLN A 751 -32.97 -8.34 15.92
CA GLN A 751 -33.83 -7.35 15.23
C GLN A 751 -33.28 -5.92 15.35
N LYS A 752 -32.44 -5.63 16.35
CA LYS A 752 -31.74 -4.34 16.44
C LYS A 752 -30.61 -4.17 15.42
N LEU A 753 -30.09 -5.26 14.87
CA LEU A 753 -28.98 -5.26 13.93
C LEU A 753 -29.43 -5.54 12.50
N LEU A 754 -30.50 -6.32 12.29
CA LEU A 754 -31.05 -6.61 10.97
C LEU A 754 -32.28 -5.75 10.66
N PRO A 755 -32.49 -5.35 9.40
CA PRO A 755 -33.79 -4.85 8.95
C PRO A 755 -34.92 -5.85 9.27
N ASN A 756 -36.06 -5.36 9.78
CA ASN A 756 -37.19 -6.19 10.24
C ASN A 756 -37.69 -7.16 9.16
N ASP A 757 -37.74 -6.72 7.92
CA ASP A 757 -38.15 -7.47 6.74
C ASP A 757 -37.16 -8.61 6.40
N ILE A 758 -35.85 -8.39 6.53
CA ILE A 758 -34.85 -9.46 6.37
C ILE A 758 -34.97 -10.48 7.50
N TYR A 759 -35.18 -9.99 8.72
CA TYR A 759 -35.36 -10.85 9.89
C TYR A 759 -36.60 -11.74 9.75
N GLU A 760 -37.75 -11.16 9.39
CA GLU A 760 -38.99 -11.90 9.15
C GLU A 760 -38.84 -12.94 8.03
N LEU A 761 -38.15 -12.59 6.92
CA LEU A 761 -37.87 -13.54 5.84
C LEU A 761 -37.07 -14.76 6.33
N LEU A 762 -36.02 -14.53 7.13
CA LEU A 762 -35.19 -15.61 7.67
C LEU A 762 -35.97 -16.49 8.65
N VAL A 763 -36.89 -15.89 9.42
CA VAL A 763 -37.75 -16.60 10.38
C VAL A 763 -38.83 -17.44 9.67
N GLN A 764 -39.49 -16.89 8.65
CA GLN A 764 -40.58 -17.56 7.93
C GLN A 764 -40.11 -18.75 7.09
N GLU A 765 -38.93 -18.64 6.48
CA GLU A 765 -38.42 -19.66 5.54
C GLU A 765 -37.62 -20.78 6.22
N GLY A 766 -37.20 -20.63 7.48
CA GLY A 766 -36.53 -21.70 8.24
C GLY A 766 -37.48 -22.87 8.56
N SER A 767 -37.10 -24.12 8.28
CA SER A 767 -37.93 -25.32 8.58
C SER A 767 -37.72 -25.93 9.97
N VAL A 768 -36.98 -25.25 10.86
CA VAL A 768 -36.76 -25.73 12.22
C VAL A 768 -37.84 -25.14 13.11
N ASN A 769 -38.62 -26.01 13.75
CA ASN A 769 -39.55 -25.65 14.82
C ASN A 769 -38.94 -24.59 15.73
N HIS A 770 -39.58 -23.43 15.76
CA HIS A 770 -39.33 -22.33 16.67
C HIS A 770 -39.22 -22.87 18.11
N PRO A 771 -38.09 -22.59 18.77
CA PRO A 771 -38.16 -21.63 19.87
C PRO A 771 -37.11 -20.52 19.65
N ASP A 772 -37.39 -19.32 20.16
CA ASP A 772 -36.39 -18.26 20.42
C ASP A 772 -36.15 -17.17 19.36
N TYR A 773 -37.18 -16.77 18.62
CA TYR A 773 -37.13 -15.54 17.80
C TYR A 773 -38.33 -14.61 17.99
N GLU A 774 -38.93 -14.61 19.19
CA GLU A 774 -39.96 -13.63 19.54
C GLU A 774 -39.57 -12.79 20.77
N TYR A 775 -39.58 -11.47 20.54
CA TYR A 775 -39.49 -10.34 21.47
C TYR A 775 -38.10 -9.93 22.00
N PHE A 776 -38.07 -8.74 22.60
CA PHE A 776 -37.10 -8.21 23.60
C PHE A 776 -36.14 -7.10 23.15
N THR A 777 -35.81 -6.13 24.03
CA THR A 777 -35.19 -4.83 23.70
C THR A 777 -34.09 -4.44 24.71
N GLY A 778 -32.89 -4.02 24.25
CA GLY A 778 -31.93 -3.19 25.05
C GLY A 778 -30.46 -3.65 24.96
N GLY A 779 -29.43 -2.76 24.94
CA GLY A 779 -28.07 -3.16 25.39
C GLY A 779 -26.81 -2.96 24.51
N ILE A 780 -26.75 -2.11 23.48
CA ILE A 780 -25.51 -1.95 22.65
C ILE A 780 -24.63 -0.74 23.05
N ASP A 781 -25.17 0.23 23.78
CA ASP A 781 -24.43 1.47 24.07
C ASP A 781 -23.44 1.31 25.25
N ASP A 782 -23.72 0.43 26.21
CA ASP A 782 -22.92 0.29 27.45
C ASP A 782 -21.59 -0.48 27.26
N GLU A 783 -21.53 -1.41 26.30
CA GLU A 783 -20.36 -2.26 26.06
C GLU A 783 -19.24 -1.50 25.32
N PHE A 784 -19.59 -0.48 24.54
CA PHE A 784 -18.62 0.35 23.84
C PHE A 784 -17.94 1.36 24.76
N ASP A 785 -18.66 1.92 25.73
CA ASP A 785 -18.09 2.86 26.70
C ASP A 785 -16.99 2.18 27.53
N GLN A 786 -17.17 0.91 27.89
CA GLN A 786 -16.13 0.13 28.59
C GLN A 786 -14.90 -0.19 27.72
N ILE A 787 -15.11 -0.48 26.43
CA ILE A 787 -14.02 -0.72 25.47
C ILE A 787 -13.28 0.61 25.14
N TRP A 788 -13.99 1.73 25.13
CA TRP A 788 -13.44 3.06 24.91
C TRP A 788 -12.54 3.51 26.06
N GLU A 789 -13.00 3.37 27.30
CA GLU A 789 -12.21 3.63 28.51
C GLU A 789 -10.91 2.81 28.50
N ALA A 790 -10.98 1.53 28.15
CA ALA A 790 -9.80 0.66 28.06
C ALA A 790 -8.81 1.06 26.94
N ASP A 791 -9.28 1.51 25.77
CA ASP A 791 -8.42 1.95 24.66
C ASP A 791 -7.84 3.35 24.91
N GLU A 792 -8.57 4.27 25.55
CA GLU A 792 -8.04 5.56 26.01
C GLU A 792 -6.98 5.38 27.09
N GLU A 793 -7.20 4.50 28.05
CA GLU A 793 -6.24 4.15 29.09
C GLU A 793 -4.96 3.57 28.47
N GLN A 794 -5.08 2.66 27.49
CA GLN A 794 -3.94 2.11 26.78
C GLN A 794 -3.18 3.17 25.97
N ARG A 795 -3.88 4.11 25.31
CA ARG A 795 -3.23 5.24 24.61
C ARG A 795 -2.57 6.22 25.56
N ARG A 796 -3.16 6.51 26.72
CA ARG A 796 -2.53 7.30 27.78
C ARG A 796 -1.26 6.63 28.27
N GLN A 797 -1.27 5.32 28.49
CA GLN A 797 -0.09 4.57 28.92
C GLN A 797 1.02 4.55 27.86
N VAL A 798 0.68 4.41 26.57
CA VAL A 798 1.66 4.50 25.48
C VAL A 798 2.23 5.91 25.34
N ALA A 799 1.38 6.95 25.44
CA ALA A 799 1.82 8.34 25.38
C ALA A 799 2.67 8.73 26.61
N GLN A 800 2.34 8.22 27.81
CA GLN A 800 3.15 8.38 29.02
C GLN A 800 4.48 7.64 28.91
N PHE A 801 4.50 6.44 28.31
CA PHE A 801 5.74 5.70 28.05
C PHE A 801 6.62 6.41 27.02
N GLU A 802 6.03 6.95 25.94
CA GLU A 802 6.77 7.74 24.94
C GLU A 802 7.30 9.05 25.53
N ALA A 803 6.50 9.75 26.36
CA ALA A 803 6.96 10.94 27.06
C ALA A 803 8.10 10.64 28.06
N TRP A 804 7.99 9.55 28.82
CA TRP A 804 9.05 9.07 29.72
C TRP A 804 10.31 8.62 28.96
N TYR A 805 10.15 8.00 27.79
CA TYR A 805 11.26 7.56 26.93
C TYR A 805 12.05 8.74 26.35
N TRP A 806 11.39 9.87 26.03
CA TRP A 806 12.03 11.08 25.55
C TRP A 806 12.66 11.95 26.66
N GLU A 807 12.37 11.70 27.94
CA GLU A 807 13.03 12.34 29.08
C GLU A 807 14.33 11.63 29.51
N LEU A 808 14.63 10.46 28.91
CA LEU A 808 15.83 9.65 29.18
C LEU A 808 16.97 9.84 28.16
N ASP A 809 16.72 10.56 27.06
CA ASP A 809 17.72 11.11 26.12
C ASP A 809 18.03 12.57 26.48
#